data_AF-A0A2A2L229-F1
#
_entry.id   AF-A0A2A2L229-F1
#
_cell.length_a   1.000
_cell.length_b   1.000
_cell.length_c   1.000
_cell.angle_alpha   90.00
_cell.angle_beta   90.00
_cell.angle_gamma   90.00
#
_symmetry.space_group_name_H-M   'P 1'
#
loop_
_entity.id
_entity.type
_entity.pdbx_description
1 polymer ?
#
loop_
_entity_poly.entity_id
_entity_poly.type
_entity_poly.pdbx_seq_one_letter_code
_entity_poly.pdbx_strand_id
1 'polypeptide(L)'
;MSYQGLTKENGKVDFVKGLEKFPGSKLLGAALVAPLAQYEKVYALPMLTIKDDKGTGVVTSVPSDSPDDFAALSDLKKKKPLREKYGITDEMVLPFEPVPIIEIEGLGNLAAVEMCTRLKIQSQNEKDKLEEAKKEVYLKGFYDGVMLIGKYAGQKTADVKKVIQQDLIAEGLAEKYVEPEKKVISRSGDECVVALCDQWYLNYGDPEWKKDAHRALQQCETYCEESKRGLEYTIDWLHEHACSRSYGLGTKLPWDPKYLIESLSDSTIYNCYYTVAHFLQQGSLDGHVVGPAGITHDQLTDDVWDYIFLEANYDNTKMPVAKDTLDKLKKEFNFWYPIDMRVSGKDLVGNHLTYLLFIHTAIWKDKPERWPRSLRANGHLLLNNEKMSKSTGNFMTLTEAIETFSADGMRFSLADAGDGVDDANFLSAIAEAGLLRLYTFITWVEELLVMKKENALRTGEFNFTDRVFDSEMKKLINDCKKAYEGTNYKDALKLGFYDYQNTLTMYREMCGGLDSNLHEQLVFRFLETQALILSPICPHVTEQIWKLIGKEGFIVNALWPSGTDDVDVVLLKQGEFIRETVWTFRQELKKYMFPKKRDPLPQPTEGLIWIAKEYPMWQKIVLQNLETLAKENNGQFPDNSVIAKTLGKEEALKKFSKKTMPFVVVVKEEFARKGMAALKVACEYDQVEILNINKEYLLNSLDLDYIIMKFTDEPDTPQALQDTIVPGRPHITFSAGKPGLPLTLRNVHLCNGLFDVELEVIDGDTLSAIVRKLRRINKNVKPKHIVTLWRYKDPMAGGRRNISCEDPLAPNVKLNDDAVFKVDIELKKITVDGHEVGQTLVYVAESNE
;
A
#
# COMPACT_ATOMS: atom_id res chain seq x y z
N MET A 1 2.08 24.23 -41.89
CA MET A 1 2.29 25.43 -42.74
C MET A 1 1.00 26.16 -43.06
N SER A 2 0.00 25.57 -43.74
CA SER A 2 -1.23 26.29 -44.11
C SER A 2 -2.04 26.85 -42.93
N TYR A 3 -1.93 26.21 -41.76
CA TYR A 3 -2.54 26.69 -40.52
C TYR A 3 -1.67 27.67 -39.70
N GLN A 4 -0.48 28.03 -40.21
CA GLN A 4 0.51 28.86 -39.52
C GLN A 4 0.73 30.22 -40.21
N GLY A 5 -0.17 30.60 -41.12
CA GLY A 5 -0.07 31.88 -41.85
C GLY A 5 0.91 31.87 -43.03
N LEU A 6 1.44 30.70 -43.43
CA LEU A 6 2.38 30.57 -44.57
C LEU A 6 1.66 30.43 -45.93
N THR A 7 0.33 30.34 -45.93
CA THR A 7 -0.51 30.31 -47.15
C THR A 7 -1.42 31.53 -47.17
N LYS A 8 -1.87 31.93 -48.36
CA LYS A 8 -2.77 33.09 -48.54
C LYS A 8 -4.08 32.96 -47.76
N GLU A 9 -4.64 31.76 -47.75
CA GLU A 9 -5.86 31.41 -47.00
C GLU A 9 -5.51 30.37 -45.94
N ASN A 10 -6.00 30.57 -44.71
CA ASN A 10 -5.74 29.67 -43.58
C ASN A 10 -6.31 28.28 -43.85
N GLY A 11 -5.49 27.24 -43.61
CA GLY A 11 -5.88 25.83 -43.79
C GLY A 11 -5.96 25.36 -45.26
N LYS A 12 -5.86 26.27 -46.23
CA LYS A 12 -5.92 25.93 -47.65
C LYS A 12 -4.53 25.87 -48.28
N VAL A 13 -4.27 24.81 -49.02
CA VAL A 13 -3.03 24.62 -49.78
C VAL A 13 -3.34 24.80 -51.26
N ASP A 14 -2.85 25.89 -51.86
CA ASP A 14 -2.96 26.14 -53.29
C ASP A 14 -1.81 25.44 -54.02
N PHE A 15 -2.09 24.26 -54.56
CA PHE A 15 -1.10 23.50 -55.32
C PHE A 15 -0.85 24.11 -56.70
N VAL A 16 0.40 24.00 -57.15
CA VAL A 16 0.72 24.23 -58.57
C VAL A 16 0.07 23.11 -59.38
N LYS A 17 -0.77 23.48 -60.37
CA LYS A 17 -1.54 22.53 -61.18
C LYS A 17 -0.65 21.42 -61.76
N GLY A 18 -0.94 20.17 -61.43
CA GLY A 18 -0.19 18.99 -61.88
C GLY A 18 1.04 18.62 -61.02
N LEU A 19 1.29 19.34 -59.93
CA LEU A 19 2.36 19.07 -58.95
C LEU A 19 1.79 18.85 -57.54
N GLU A 20 0.51 18.50 -57.42
CA GLU A 20 -0.14 18.15 -56.15
C GLU A 20 0.56 16.95 -55.49
N LYS A 21 0.98 15.99 -56.32
CA LYS A 21 1.74 14.81 -55.90
C LYS A 21 2.74 14.42 -56.98
N PHE A 22 4.01 14.36 -56.61
CA PHE A 22 5.07 13.89 -57.50
C PHE A 22 6.12 13.10 -56.70
N PRO A 23 6.81 12.12 -57.34
CA PRO A 23 7.83 11.35 -56.64
C PRO A 23 9.07 12.21 -56.41
N GLY A 24 9.68 12.10 -55.22
CA GLY A 24 10.89 12.85 -54.84
C GLY A 24 12.07 12.62 -55.79
N SER A 25 12.09 11.50 -56.53
CA SER A 25 13.07 11.25 -57.58
C SER A 25 13.11 12.33 -58.67
N LYS A 26 12.02 13.08 -58.89
CA LYS A 26 11.98 14.21 -59.84
C LYS A 26 12.75 15.44 -59.36
N LEU A 27 13.06 15.56 -58.06
CA LEU A 27 13.85 16.67 -57.51
C LEU A 27 15.35 16.41 -57.62
N LEU A 28 15.75 15.15 -57.77
CA LEU A 28 17.15 14.75 -57.72
C LEU A 28 17.97 15.40 -58.83
N GLY A 29 19.16 15.89 -58.49
CA GLY A 29 20.05 16.61 -59.39
C GLY A 29 19.68 18.08 -59.61
N ALA A 30 18.61 18.59 -58.99
CA ALA A 30 18.27 20.01 -59.02
C ALA A 30 19.36 20.84 -58.33
N ALA A 31 19.78 21.91 -59.00
CA ALA A 31 20.70 22.92 -58.48
C ALA A 31 19.97 23.85 -57.51
N LEU A 32 20.52 24.07 -56.33
CA LEU A 32 19.94 24.88 -55.26
C LEU A 32 20.95 25.91 -54.76
N VAL A 33 20.45 27.07 -54.34
CA VAL A 33 21.21 28.07 -53.58
C VAL A 33 20.75 27.94 -52.13
N ALA A 34 21.66 27.55 -51.23
CA ALA A 34 21.36 27.35 -49.83
C ALA A 34 21.83 28.55 -48.99
N PRO A 35 20.98 29.12 -48.12
CA PRO A 35 21.38 30.19 -47.21
C PRO A 35 22.61 29.82 -46.39
N LEU A 36 23.55 30.75 -46.26
CA LEU A 36 24.80 30.61 -45.47
C LEU A 36 25.75 29.48 -45.91
N ALA A 37 25.47 28.75 -46.99
CA ALA A 37 26.36 27.72 -47.49
C ALA A 37 27.64 28.35 -48.08
N GLN A 38 28.79 27.71 -47.82
CA GLN A 38 30.08 28.12 -48.41
C GLN A 38 30.16 27.79 -49.92
N TYR A 39 29.40 26.79 -50.36
CA TYR A 39 29.26 26.47 -51.78
C TYR A 39 28.21 27.37 -52.42
N GLU A 40 28.57 28.07 -53.49
CA GLU A 40 27.65 28.94 -54.26
C GLU A 40 26.41 28.18 -54.76
N LYS A 41 26.57 26.88 -55.00
CA LYS A 41 25.52 25.99 -55.49
C LYS A 41 25.67 24.60 -54.88
N VAL A 42 24.54 24.04 -54.44
CA VAL A 42 24.42 22.66 -53.94
C VAL A 42 23.38 21.89 -54.76
N TYR A 43 23.25 20.58 -54.54
CA TYR A 43 22.35 19.73 -55.32
C TYR A 43 21.40 18.93 -54.44
N ALA A 44 20.20 18.64 -54.94
CA ALA A 44 19.28 17.70 -54.32
C ALA A 44 19.76 16.25 -54.55
N LEU A 45 20.11 15.55 -53.46
CA LEU A 45 20.67 14.21 -53.49
C LEU A 45 19.73 13.19 -52.80
N PRO A 46 19.77 11.90 -53.20
CA PRO A 46 18.93 10.88 -52.58
C PRO A 46 19.49 10.44 -51.22
N MET A 47 18.59 10.34 -50.23
CA MET A 47 18.86 9.76 -48.92
C MET A 47 17.73 8.78 -48.59
N LEU A 48 18.08 7.54 -48.24
CA LEU A 48 17.11 6.43 -48.17
C LEU A 48 16.41 6.31 -46.81
N THR A 49 16.87 7.07 -45.81
CA THR A 49 16.48 6.94 -44.40
C THR A 49 15.70 8.14 -43.86
N ILE A 50 15.28 9.07 -44.73
CA ILE A 50 14.43 10.20 -44.34
C ILE A 50 13.06 9.66 -43.89
N LYS A 51 12.61 10.07 -42.70
CA LYS A 51 11.27 9.75 -42.20
C LYS A 51 10.25 10.70 -42.83
N ASP A 52 9.08 10.17 -43.16
CA ASP A 52 7.96 10.92 -43.74
C ASP A 52 7.01 11.53 -42.71
N ASP A 53 7.19 11.19 -41.42
CA ASP A 53 6.33 11.60 -40.31
C ASP A 53 6.83 12.85 -39.56
N LYS A 54 8.01 13.38 -39.90
CA LYS A 54 8.62 14.54 -39.23
C LYS A 54 9.24 15.53 -40.20
N GLY A 55 9.07 16.82 -39.92
CA GLY A 55 9.60 17.90 -40.75
C GLY A 55 8.86 18.01 -42.09
N THR A 56 9.60 18.43 -43.11
CA THR A 56 9.05 18.72 -44.46
C THR A 56 9.31 17.59 -45.47
N GLY A 57 9.94 16.49 -45.04
CA GLY A 57 10.47 15.46 -45.94
C GLY A 57 11.70 15.89 -46.76
N VAL A 58 12.20 17.12 -46.55
CA VAL A 58 13.44 17.65 -47.14
C VAL A 58 14.42 17.96 -46.03
N VAL A 59 15.62 17.37 -46.09
CA VAL A 59 16.66 17.51 -45.06
C VAL A 59 17.85 18.25 -45.65
N THR A 60 18.43 19.17 -44.87
CA THR A 60 19.68 19.86 -45.22
C THR A 60 20.88 18.97 -44.92
N SER A 61 21.79 18.81 -45.88
CA SER A 61 23.01 18.00 -45.69
C SER A 61 24.13 18.84 -45.09
N VAL A 62 24.49 18.58 -43.83
CA VAL A 62 25.59 19.21 -43.09
C VAL A 62 26.59 18.11 -42.65
N PRO A 63 27.37 17.53 -43.59
CA PRO A 63 28.17 16.33 -43.35
C PRO A 63 29.37 16.53 -42.41
N SER A 64 29.65 17.76 -41.98
CA SER A 64 30.65 18.06 -40.95
C SER A 64 30.17 17.72 -39.55
N ASP A 65 28.88 17.89 -39.28
CA ASP A 65 28.29 17.90 -37.93
C ASP A 65 27.06 16.97 -37.79
N SER A 66 26.59 16.39 -38.89
CA SER A 66 25.51 15.38 -38.92
C SER A 66 26.04 14.03 -39.42
N PRO A 67 26.09 12.99 -38.57
CA PRO A 67 26.55 11.65 -38.95
C PRO A 67 25.73 11.02 -40.09
N ASP A 68 24.42 11.24 -40.09
CA ASP A 68 23.51 10.75 -41.13
C ASP A 68 23.89 11.31 -42.51
N ASP A 69 24.21 12.60 -42.56
CA ASP A 69 24.54 13.32 -43.79
C ASP A 69 25.90 12.91 -44.33
N PHE A 70 26.89 12.75 -43.45
CA PHE A 70 28.21 12.24 -43.83
C PHE A 70 28.12 10.82 -44.38
N ALA A 71 27.37 9.93 -43.72
CA ALA A 71 27.21 8.55 -44.17
C ALA A 71 26.53 8.48 -45.55
N ALA A 72 25.47 9.27 -45.77
CA ALA A 72 24.77 9.35 -47.05
C ALA A 72 25.66 9.92 -48.17
N LEU A 73 26.43 10.98 -47.89
CA LEU A 73 27.38 11.55 -48.85
C LEU A 73 28.51 10.56 -49.19
N SER A 74 29.07 9.90 -48.17
CA SER A 74 30.10 8.86 -48.33
C SER A 74 29.59 7.69 -49.19
N ASP A 75 28.34 7.26 -48.99
CA ASP A 75 27.72 6.23 -49.82
C ASP A 75 27.65 6.64 -51.29
N LEU A 76 27.23 7.86 -51.58
CA LEU A 76 27.16 8.38 -52.95
C LEU A 76 28.54 8.50 -53.59
N LYS A 77 29.56 8.93 -52.83
CA LYS A 77 30.95 8.96 -53.31
C LYS A 77 31.47 7.56 -53.63
N LYS A 78 31.30 6.59 -52.72
CA LYS A 78 31.83 5.22 -52.86
C LYS A 78 31.10 4.37 -53.91
N LYS A 79 29.77 4.49 -54.00
CA LYS A 79 28.93 3.58 -54.80
C LYS A 79 28.47 4.26 -56.08
N LYS A 80 29.27 4.14 -57.15
CA LYS A 80 28.87 4.64 -58.49
C LYS A 80 27.50 4.11 -58.97
N PRO A 81 27.12 2.83 -58.74
CA PRO A 81 25.79 2.35 -59.11
C PRO A 81 24.63 3.09 -58.41
N LEU A 82 24.87 3.65 -57.22
CA LEU A 82 23.87 4.44 -56.50
C LEU A 82 23.62 5.78 -57.22
N ARG A 83 24.68 6.43 -57.71
CA ARG A 83 24.59 7.63 -58.53
C ARG A 83 23.87 7.35 -59.85
N GLU A 84 24.27 6.28 -60.56
CA GLU A 84 23.66 5.88 -61.83
C GLU A 84 22.17 5.54 -61.69
N LYS A 85 21.77 4.85 -60.61
CA LYS A 85 20.37 4.51 -60.32
C LYS A 85 19.46 5.73 -60.21
N TYR A 86 19.96 6.82 -59.63
CA TYR A 86 19.19 8.03 -59.36
C TYR A 86 19.49 9.18 -60.34
N GLY A 87 20.29 8.93 -61.38
CA GLY A 87 20.64 9.94 -62.40
C GLY A 87 21.51 11.09 -61.89
N ILE A 88 22.31 10.86 -60.84
CA ILE A 88 23.20 11.86 -60.25
C ILE A 88 24.56 11.81 -60.95
N THR A 89 25.06 12.96 -61.42
CA THR A 89 26.38 13.04 -62.06
C THR A 89 27.51 13.23 -61.05
N ASP A 90 28.74 12.91 -61.45
CA ASP A 90 29.91 12.99 -60.59
C ASP A 90 30.18 14.42 -60.10
N GLU A 91 29.89 15.42 -60.93
CA GLU A 91 30.00 16.85 -60.60
C GLU A 91 29.08 17.28 -59.44
N MET A 92 27.97 16.56 -59.23
CA MET A 92 26.99 16.88 -58.17
C MET A 92 27.40 16.35 -56.79
N VAL A 93 28.43 15.49 -56.70
CA VAL A 93 28.78 14.76 -55.46
C VAL A 93 30.27 14.82 -55.16
N LEU A 94 31.14 14.52 -56.13
CA LEU A 94 32.57 14.36 -55.87
C LEU A 94 33.28 15.65 -55.43
N PRO A 95 32.97 16.85 -55.98
CA PRO A 95 33.61 18.10 -55.55
C PRO A 95 33.21 18.59 -54.15
N PHE A 96 32.15 18.03 -53.55
CA PHE A 96 31.61 18.52 -52.30
C PHE A 96 32.23 17.78 -51.11
N GLU A 97 33.15 18.42 -50.41
CA GLU A 97 33.72 17.94 -49.15
C GLU A 97 33.03 18.56 -47.93
N PRO A 98 33.02 17.87 -46.76
CA PRO A 98 32.54 18.46 -45.51
C PRO A 98 33.24 19.78 -45.18
N VAL A 99 32.44 20.80 -44.84
CA VAL A 99 32.93 22.13 -44.52
C VAL A 99 33.02 22.27 -43.00
N PRO A 100 34.17 22.66 -42.43
CA PRO A 100 34.27 22.85 -40.97
C PRO A 100 33.46 24.08 -40.53
N ILE A 101 32.41 23.87 -39.74
CA ILE A 101 31.49 24.93 -39.27
C ILE A 101 31.59 25.11 -37.76
N ILE A 102 31.65 24.00 -37.01
CA ILE A 102 31.68 23.98 -35.55
C ILE A 102 32.93 23.22 -35.11
N GLU A 103 33.67 23.77 -34.15
CA GLU A 103 34.70 23.05 -33.42
C GLU A 103 34.13 22.52 -32.11
N ILE A 104 34.23 21.22 -31.90
CA ILE A 104 33.78 20.55 -30.69
C ILE A 104 34.98 19.95 -29.98
N GLU A 105 35.18 20.32 -28.71
CA GLU A 105 36.28 19.79 -27.91
C GLU A 105 36.22 18.25 -27.85
N GLY A 106 37.32 17.59 -28.22
CA GLY A 106 37.44 16.13 -28.27
C GLY A 106 36.90 15.45 -29.53
N LEU A 107 36.19 16.15 -30.42
CA LEU A 107 35.73 15.63 -31.74
C LEU A 107 36.28 16.43 -32.93
N GLY A 108 36.86 17.62 -32.70
CA GLY A 108 37.48 18.45 -33.72
C GLY A 108 36.48 19.29 -34.52
N ASN A 109 36.92 19.76 -35.69
CA ASN A 109 36.16 20.65 -36.59
C ASN A 109 35.30 19.91 -37.64
N LEU A 110 35.38 18.58 -37.66
CA LEU A 110 34.60 17.68 -38.51
C LEU A 110 34.04 16.54 -37.65
N ALA A 111 33.27 16.90 -36.63
CA ALA A 111 32.84 15.99 -35.58
C ALA A 111 32.06 14.77 -36.08
N ALA A 112 31.22 14.92 -37.10
CA ALA A 112 30.50 13.79 -37.70
C ALA A 112 31.44 12.83 -38.45
N VAL A 113 32.47 13.35 -39.12
CA VAL A 113 33.46 12.54 -39.83
C VAL A 113 34.29 11.71 -38.85
N GLU A 114 34.78 12.36 -37.79
CA GLU A 114 35.54 11.71 -36.73
C GLU A 114 34.70 10.64 -36.03
N MET A 115 33.46 10.96 -35.68
CA MET A 115 32.58 10.03 -34.98
C MET A 115 32.18 8.82 -35.85
N CYS A 116 31.88 9.06 -37.14
CA CYS A 116 31.63 7.97 -38.09
C CYS A 116 32.86 7.08 -38.29
N THR A 117 34.06 7.66 -38.25
CA THR A 117 35.33 6.90 -38.33
C THR A 117 35.54 6.06 -37.06
N ARG A 118 35.31 6.65 -35.88
CA ARG A 118 35.43 6.00 -34.56
C ARG A 118 34.49 4.80 -34.44
N LEU A 119 33.23 4.94 -34.85
CA LEU A 119 32.23 3.87 -34.84
C LEU A 119 32.30 2.94 -36.07
N LYS A 120 33.24 3.18 -36.99
CA LYS A 120 33.42 2.40 -38.23
C LYS A 120 32.14 2.28 -39.05
N ILE A 121 31.42 3.39 -39.21
CA ILE A 121 30.19 3.46 -40.01
C ILE A 121 30.56 3.46 -41.49
N GLN A 122 29.95 2.57 -42.26
CA GLN A 122 30.25 2.37 -43.68
C GLN A 122 29.06 2.66 -44.61
N SER A 123 27.84 2.76 -44.06
CA SER A 123 26.60 2.86 -44.84
C SER A 123 25.55 3.67 -44.07
N GLN A 124 24.73 4.44 -44.80
CA GLN A 124 23.61 5.19 -44.22
C GLN A 124 22.50 4.29 -43.63
N ASN A 125 22.57 2.98 -43.86
CA ASN A 125 21.60 2.00 -43.36
C ASN A 125 21.91 1.50 -41.94
N GLU A 126 23.07 1.82 -41.35
CA GLU A 126 23.47 1.39 -40.01
C GLU A 126 22.80 2.24 -38.91
N LYS A 127 21.47 2.11 -38.80
CA LYS A 127 20.61 2.97 -37.95
C LYS A 127 21.08 3.10 -36.51
N ASP A 128 21.37 1.99 -35.84
CA ASP A 128 21.70 2.01 -34.40
C ASP A 128 23.01 2.79 -34.12
N LYS A 129 24.04 2.56 -34.94
CA LYS A 129 25.33 3.26 -34.83
C LYS A 129 25.20 4.75 -35.19
N LEU A 130 24.37 5.08 -36.19
CA LEU A 130 24.12 6.45 -36.59
C LEU A 130 23.33 7.21 -35.51
N GLU A 131 22.37 6.57 -34.85
CA GLU A 131 21.64 7.17 -33.74
C GLU A 131 22.56 7.43 -32.53
N GLU A 132 23.45 6.49 -32.20
CA GLU A 132 24.49 6.68 -31.18
C GLU A 132 25.42 7.86 -31.52
N ALA A 133 25.97 7.89 -32.74
CA ALA A 133 26.82 8.98 -33.22
C ALA A 133 26.09 10.33 -33.14
N LYS A 134 24.83 10.37 -33.58
CA LYS A 134 24.02 11.58 -33.60
C LYS A 134 23.79 12.13 -32.21
N LYS A 135 23.46 11.28 -31.23
CA LYS A 135 23.27 11.70 -29.83
C LYS A 135 24.53 12.35 -29.26
N GLU A 136 25.70 11.73 -29.47
CA GLU A 136 26.96 12.26 -28.93
C GLU A 136 27.35 13.59 -29.60
N VAL A 137 27.28 13.67 -30.94
CA VAL A 137 27.66 14.88 -31.69
C VAL A 137 26.70 16.04 -31.42
N TYR A 138 25.38 15.80 -31.39
CA TYR A 138 24.40 16.88 -31.12
C TYR A 138 24.50 17.41 -29.70
N LEU A 139 24.66 16.54 -28.70
CA LEU A 139 24.72 16.96 -27.30
C LEU A 139 25.98 17.79 -27.03
N LYS A 140 27.15 17.29 -27.43
CA LYS A 140 28.42 18.02 -27.28
C LYS A 140 28.44 19.28 -28.15
N GLY A 141 27.92 19.21 -29.37
CA GLY A 141 27.83 20.35 -30.27
C GLY A 141 26.95 21.48 -29.74
N PHE A 142 25.96 21.18 -28.89
CA PHE A 142 25.15 22.21 -28.25
C PHE A 142 25.86 22.90 -27.08
N TYR A 143 26.50 22.16 -26.18
CA TYR A 143 27.10 22.72 -24.96
C TYR A 143 28.55 23.22 -25.14
N ASP A 144 29.34 22.48 -25.92
CA ASP A 144 30.79 22.66 -26.04
C ASP A 144 31.20 23.18 -27.43
N GLY A 145 30.26 23.26 -28.37
CA GLY A 145 30.52 23.70 -29.73
C GLY A 145 30.85 25.19 -29.84
N VAL A 146 31.88 25.51 -30.61
CA VAL A 146 32.30 26.89 -30.96
C VAL A 146 32.18 27.09 -32.46
N MET A 147 31.52 28.17 -32.89
CA MET A 147 31.38 28.50 -34.30
C MET A 147 32.74 28.89 -34.91
N LEU A 148 33.05 28.40 -36.12
CA LEU A 148 34.30 28.68 -36.82
C LEU A 148 34.16 29.70 -37.97
N ILE A 149 32.94 29.86 -38.50
CA ILE A 149 32.71 30.60 -39.75
C ILE A 149 31.66 31.70 -39.60
N GLY A 150 31.74 32.70 -40.48
CA GLY A 150 30.76 33.77 -40.60
C GLY A 150 30.79 34.77 -39.44
N LYS A 151 29.71 35.56 -39.31
CA LYS A 151 29.59 36.64 -38.31
C LYS A 151 29.62 36.19 -36.85
N TYR A 152 29.50 34.89 -36.59
CA TYR A 152 29.43 34.30 -35.24
C TYR A 152 30.70 33.54 -34.84
N ALA A 153 31.75 33.59 -35.66
CA ALA A 153 32.99 32.90 -35.38
C ALA A 153 33.54 33.24 -33.97
N GLY A 154 33.98 32.22 -33.23
CA GLY A 154 34.50 32.33 -31.86
C GLY A 154 33.44 32.30 -30.76
N GLN A 155 32.14 32.25 -31.08
CA GLN A 155 31.05 32.22 -30.10
C GLN A 155 30.52 30.80 -29.89
N LYS A 156 29.97 30.52 -28.70
CA LYS A 156 29.35 29.23 -28.38
C LYS A 156 28.04 29.04 -29.13
N THR A 157 27.83 27.82 -29.64
CA THR A 157 26.63 27.44 -30.40
C THR A 157 25.34 27.63 -29.61
N ALA A 158 25.32 27.32 -28.31
CA ALA A 158 24.17 27.52 -27.43
C ALA A 158 23.66 28.98 -27.41
N ASP A 159 24.60 29.93 -27.41
CA ASP A 159 24.29 31.36 -27.30
C ASP A 159 23.81 31.94 -28.63
N VAL A 160 24.43 31.53 -29.74
CA VAL A 160 24.16 32.12 -31.05
C VAL A 160 23.08 31.40 -31.85
N LYS A 161 22.66 30.19 -31.49
CA LYS A 161 21.64 29.42 -32.24
C LYS A 161 20.35 30.20 -32.46
N LYS A 162 19.84 30.87 -31.40
CA LYS A 162 18.62 31.70 -31.50
C LYS A 162 18.87 32.98 -32.32
N VAL A 163 20.05 33.57 -32.21
CA VAL A 163 20.44 34.76 -32.97
C VAL A 163 20.54 34.46 -34.47
N ILE A 164 21.19 33.35 -34.85
CA ILE A 164 21.26 32.86 -36.23
C ILE A 164 19.85 32.66 -36.81
N GLN A 165 18.97 32.01 -36.05
CA GLN A 165 17.58 31.80 -36.46
C GLN A 165 16.86 33.14 -36.70
N GLN A 166 16.99 34.10 -35.78
CA GLN A 166 16.37 35.42 -35.90
C GLN A 166 16.89 36.19 -37.11
N ASP A 167 18.20 36.17 -37.34
CA ASP A 167 18.82 36.86 -38.46
C ASP A 167 18.39 36.25 -39.81
N LEU A 168 18.35 34.91 -39.91
CA LEU A 168 17.84 34.23 -41.12
C LEU A 168 16.39 34.57 -41.43
N ILE A 169 15.54 34.68 -40.40
CA ILE A 169 14.14 35.07 -40.56
C ILE A 169 14.06 36.55 -40.97
N ALA A 170 14.82 37.43 -40.33
CA ALA A 170 14.85 38.86 -40.64
C ALA A 170 15.34 39.15 -42.07
N GLU A 171 16.28 38.34 -42.57
CA GLU A 171 16.80 38.41 -43.95
C GLU A 171 15.86 37.73 -44.98
N GLY A 172 14.75 37.10 -44.53
CA GLY A 172 13.81 36.39 -45.40
C GLY A 172 14.36 35.08 -45.99
N LEU A 173 15.40 34.52 -45.37
CA LEU A 173 16.08 33.30 -45.80
C LEU A 173 15.54 32.04 -45.12
N ALA A 174 14.76 32.18 -44.04
CA ALA A 174 14.11 31.09 -43.34
C ALA A 174 12.74 31.51 -42.80
N GLU A 175 11.87 30.54 -42.59
CA GLU A 175 10.56 30.72 -41.97
C GLU A 175 10.40 29.80 -40.76
N LYS A 176 9.66 30.25 -39.75
CA LYS A 176 9.39 29.44 -38.56
C LYS A 176 8.31 28.42 -38.88
N TYR A 177 8.67 27.14 -38.83
CA TYR A 177 7.74 26.01 -38.91
C TYR A 177 7.64 25.32 -37.56
N VAL A 178 6.41 25.07 -37.10
CA VAL A 178 6.14 24.36 -35.85
C VAL A 178 5.30 23.13 -36.15
N GLU A 179 5.61 22.01 -35.50
CA GLU A 179 4.89 20.74 -35.66
C GLU A 179 4.67 20.06 -34.31
N PRO A 180 3.65 19.20 -34.20
CA PRO A 180 3.49 18.35 -33.02
C PRO A 180 4.71 17.43 -32.85
N GLU A 181 5.27 17.34 -31.65
CA GLU A 181 6.46 16.51 -31.38
C GLU A 181 6.23 15.02 -31.70
N LYS A 182 4.98 14.59 -31.48
CA LYS A 182 4.45 13.26 -31.77
C LYS A 182 3.09 13.44 -32.45
N LYS A 183 2.67 12.41 -33.20
CA LYS A 183 1.33 12.36 -33.79
C LYS A 183 0.27 12.51 -32.69
N VAL A 184 -0.56 13.53 -32.82
CA VAL A 184 -1.69 13.81 -31.92
C VAL A 184 -2.98 13.57 -32.69
N ILE A 185 -3.87 12.75 -32.14
CA ILE A 185 -5.19 12.47 -32.72
C ILE A 185 -6.25 13.14 -31.85
N SER A 186 -7.13 13.89 -32.49
CA SER A 186 -8.28 14.52 -31.85
C SER A 186 -9.41 13.51 -31.56
N ARG A 187 -10.39 13.92 -30.77
CA ARG A 187 -11.58 13.09 -30.50
C ARG A 187 -12.43 12.81 -31.74
N SER A 188 -12.38 13.66 -32.77
CA SER A 188 -13.07 13.41 -34.06
C SER A 188 -12.34 12.39 -34.95
N GLY A 189 -11.12 11.98 -34.56
CA GLY A 189 -10.28 11.11 -35.37
C GLY A 189 -9.33 11.85 -36.31
N ASP A 190 -9.39 13.18 -36.34
CA ASP A 190 -8.50 14.00 -37.16
C ASP A 190 -7.09 14.07 -36.56
N GLU A 191 -6.07 14.06 -37.42
CA GLU A 191 -4.69 14.30 -37.04
C GLU A 191 -4.48 15.79 -36.78
N CYS A 192 -4.11 16.11 -35.54
CA CYS A 192 -3.90 17.49 -35.12
C CYS A 192 -2.63 18.07 -35.74
N VAL A 193 -2.69 19.36 -36.04
CA VAL A 193 -1.57 20.17 -36.50
C VAL A 193 -1.37 21.36 -35.56
N VAL A 194 -0.19 21.97 -35.57
CA VAL A 194 0.02 23.24 -34.88
C VAL A 194 -0.49 24.38 -35.77
N ALA A 195 -1.40 25.17 -35.23
CA ALA A 195 -1.97 26.34 -35.88
C ALA A 195 -1.54 27.62 -35.15
N LEU A 196 -1.31 28.69 -35.91
CA LEU A 196 -1.17 30.05 -35.40
C LEU A 196 -2.53 30.73 -35.59
N CYS A 197 -3.28 30.88 -34.50
CA CYS A 197 -4.63 31.44 -34.54
C CYS A 197 -4.87 32.43 -33.40
N ASP A 198 -5.82 33.33 -33.63
CA ASP A 198 -6.32 34.25 -32.60
C ASP A 198 -7.11 33.46 -31.56
N GLN A 199 -6.68 33.57 -30.30
CA GLN A 199 -7.10 32.68 -29.23
C GLN A 199 -7.00 33.43 -27.90
N TRP A 200 -8.08 33.38 -27.09
CA TRP A 200 -7.99 33.79 -25.69
C TRP A 200 -7.23 32.72 -24.90
N TYR A 201 -6.33 33.15 -24.03
CA TYR A 201 -5.49 32.24 -23.24
C TYR A 201 -5.33 32.73 -21.79
N LEU A 202 -5.02 31.79 -20.90
CA LEU A 202 -4.60 32.05 -19.54
C LEU A 202 -3.07 32.11 -19.51
N ASN A 203 -2.51 33.21 -18.98
CA ASN A 203 -1.07 33.44 -18.97
C ASN A 203 -0.40 32.80 -17.74
N TYR A 204 -0.37 31.47 -17.67
CA TYR A 204 0.38 30.78 -16.60
C TYR A 204 1.90 30.93 -16.73
N GLY A 205 2.38 31.50 -17.84
CA GLY A 205 3.79 31.84 -18.06
C GLY A 205 4.28 33.04 -17.22
N ASP A 206 3.38 33.80 -16.59
CA ASP A 206 3.72 34.96 -15.78
C ASP A 206 4.63 34.59 -14.59
N PRO A 207 5.83 35.20 -14.46
CA PRO A 207 6.78 34.84 -13.39
C PRO A 207 6.26 35.07 -11.97
N GLU A 208 5.49 36.14 -11.73
CA GLU A 208 4.94 36.42 -10.40
C GLU A 208 3.82 35.44 -10.06
N TRP A 209 2.97 35.09 -11.03
CA TRP A 209 1.92 34.10 -10.82
C TRP A 209 2.48 32.70 -10.57
N LYS A 210 3.52 32.29 -11.29
CA LYS A 210 4.24 31.03 -11.00
C LYS A 210 4.79 30.98 -9.59
N LYS A 211 5.34 32.10 -9.11
CA LYS A 211 5.86 32.22 -7.75
C LYS A 211 4.75 32.06 -6.71
N ASP A 212 3.59 32.65 -6.96
CA ASP A 212 2.40 32.47 -6.11
C ASP A 212 1.90 31.01 -6.12
N ALA A 213 1.86 30.35 -7.28
CA ALA A 213 1.50 28.94 -7.39
C ALA A 213 2.48 28.02 -6.63
N HIS A 214 3.79 28.28 -6.72
CA HIS A 214 4.80 27.59 -5.91
C HIS A 214 4.59 27.80 -4.42
N ARG A 215 4.24 29.02 -3.99
CA ARG A 215 3.93 29.33 -2.59
C ARG A 215 2.70 28.55 -2.09
N ALA A 216 1.66 28.42 -2.92
CA ALA A 216 0.51 27.59 -2.60
C ALA A 216 0.88 26.10 -2.50
N LEU A 217 1.69 25.58 -3.44
CA LEU A 217 2.15 24.19 -3.41
C LEU A 217 2.99 23.88 -2.16
N GLN A 218 3.82 24.82 -1.70
CA GLN A 218 4.62 24.64 -0.47
C GLN A 218 3.77 24.49 0.80
N GLN A 219 2.58 25.09 0.83
CA GLN A 219 1.63 25.00 1.95
C GLN A 219 0.70 23.79 1.84
N CYS A 220 0.65 23.16 0.65
CA CYS A 220 -0.25 22.07 0.34
C CYS A 220 0.37 20.71 0.67
N GLU A 221 -0.39 19.84 1.34
CA GLU A 221 -0.03 18.43 1.53
C GLU A 221 -0.30 17.63 0.25
N THR A 222 0.68 16.84 -0.21
CA THR A 222 0.58 16.06 -1.47
C THR A 222 0.58 14.55 -1.24
N TYR A 223 0.75 14.09 0.00
CA TYR A 223 0.80 12.69 0.47
C TYR A 223 1.91 11.83 -0.13
N CYS A 224 2.56 12.28 -1.20
CA CYS A 224 3.76 11.67 -1.77
C CYS A 224 4.64 12.70 -2.47
N GLU A 225 5.95 12.43 -2.46
CA GLU A 225 6.99 13.27 -3.08
C GLU A 225 6.91 13.28 -4.61
N GLU A 226 6.48 12.18 -5.23
CA GLU A 226 6.35 12.09 -6.69
C GLU A 226 5.31 13.07 -7.24
N SER A 227 4.13 13.14 -6.61
CA SER A 227 3.08 14.11 -7.00
C SER A 227 3.54 15.55 -6.80
N LYS A 228 4.27 15.82 -5.72
CA LYS A 228 4.84 17.15 -5.46
C LYS A 228 5.78 17.57 -6.59
N ARG A 229 6.74 16.71 -6.95
CA ARG A 229 7.68 16.97 -8.05
C ARG A 229 6.96 17.12 -9.39
N GLY A 230 5.91 16.34 -9.62
CA GLY A 230 5.06 16.46 -10.82
C GLY A 230 4.38 17.82 -10.92
N LEU A 231 3.83 18.33 -9.82
CA LEU A 231 3.24 19.68 -9.74
C LEU A 231 4.32 20.77 -9.92
N GLU A 232 5.45 20.68 -9.23
CA GLU A 232 6.58 21.62 -9.35
C GLU A 232 7.07 21.71 -10.80
N TYR A 233 7.36 20.55 -11.41
CA TYR A 233 7.77 20.47 -12.82
C TYR A 233 6.74 21.12 -13.75
N THR A 234 5.45 20.86 -13.52
CA THR A 234 4.40 21.40 -14.37
C THR A 234 4.28 22.91 -14.21
N ILE A 235 4.33 23.45 -12.98
CA ILE A 235 4.29 24.90 -12.73
C ILE A 235 5.43 25.61 -13.49
N ASP A 236 6.64 25.04 -13.47
CA ASP A 236 7.80 25.62 -14.15
C ASP A 236 7.67 25.53 -15.67
N TRP A 237 7.21 24.40 -16.20
CA TRP A 237 7.06 24.14 -17.62
C TRP A 237 5.87 24.88 -18.26
N LEU A 238 4.81 25.16 -17.50
CA LEU A 238 3.55 25.69 -18.03
C LEU A 238 3.72 27.13 -18.54
N HIS A 239 3.05 27.45 -19.64
CA HIS A 239 3.07 28.75 -20.30
C HIS A 239 1.64 29.18 -20.61
N GLU A 240 1.40 29.89 -21.72
CA GLU A 240 0.07 30.27 -22.15
C GLU A 240 -0.80 29.04 -22.44
N HIS A 241 -1.97 28.94 -21.80
CA HIS A 241 -2.96 27.89 -22.04
C HIS A 241 -4.16 28.44 -22.78
N ALA A 242 -4.42 27.94 -24.00
CA ALA A 242 -5.56 28.33 -24.80
C ALA A 242 -6.90 27.90 -24.17
N CYS A 243 -7.61 28.86 -23.58
CA CYS A 243 -8.81 28.61 -22.76
C CYS A 243 -10.14 28.75 -23.51
N SER A 244 -10.12 29.16 -24.78
CA SER A 244 -11.35 29.39 -25.56
C SER A 244 -11.50 28.44 -26.75
N ARG A 245 -12.75 28.12 -27.13
CA ARG A 245 -13.10 27.19 -28.21
C ARG A 245 -14.24 27.76 -29.02
N SER A 246 -14.29 27.45 -30.32
CA SER A 246 -15.38 27.87 -31.21
C SER A 246 -16.51 26.84 -31.35
N TYR A 247 -16.31 25.61 -30.87
CA TYR A 247 -17.23 24.49 -31.01
C TYR A 247 -17.22 23.63 -29.75
N GLY A 248 -18.39 23.12 -29.36
CA GLY A 248 -18.59 22.27 -28.19
C GLY A 248 -19.72 22.76 -27.29
N LEU A 249 -19.78 22.20 -26.08
CA LEU A 249 -20.63 22.66 -24.99
C LEU A 249 -19.77 23.38 -23.95
N GLY A 250 -20.36 24.32 -23.22
CA GLY A 250 -19.67 25.07 -22.16
C GLY A 250 -20.29 26.46 -21.97
N THR A 251 -19.64 27.26 -21.12
CA THR A 251 -20.03 28.66 -20.87
C THR A 251 -19.40 29.57 -21.91
N LYS A 252 -20.16 30.53 -22.45
CA LYS A 252 -19.63 31.53 -23.39
C LYS A 252 -18.75 32.54 -22.65
N LEU A 253 -17.68 33.02 -23.29
CA LEU A 253 -16.93 34.16 -22.76
C LEU A 253 -17.84 35.39 -22.71
N PRO A 254 -17.94 36.08 -21.56
CA PRO A 254 -18.96 37.13 -21.38
C PRO A 254 -18.71 38.38 -22.24
N TRP A 255 -17.45 38.70 -22.55
CA TRP A 255 -17.07 39.83 -23.42
C TRP A 255 -16.90 39.45 -24.90
N ASP A 256 -16.79 38.15 -25.22
CA ASP A 256 -16.65 37.67 -26.60
C ASP A 256 -17.45 36.36 -26.80
N PRO A 257 -18.80 36.44 -26.90
CA PRO A 257 -19.69 35.27 -26.88
C PRO A 257 -19.56 34.34 -28.10
N LYS A 258 -18.71 34.68 -29.07
CA LYS A 258 -18.32 33.80 -30.18
C LYS A 258 -17.55 32.58 -29.68
N TYR A 259 -16.85 32.72 -28.56
CA TYR A 259 -16.05 31.65 -27.98
C TYR A 259 -16.70 31.08 -26.71
N LEU A 260 -16.53 29.77 -26.53
CA LEU A 260 -16.83 29.03 -25.31
C LEU A 260 -15.54 28.84 -24.49
N ILE A 261 -15.68 28.77 -23.17
CA ILE A 261 -14.61 28.39 -22.27
C ILE A 261 -14.42 26.87 -22.35
N GLU A 262 -13.18 26.41 -22.40
CA GLU A 262 -12.86 24.98 -22.46
C GLU A 262 -12.88 24.31 -21.08
N SER A 263 -13.09 22.99 -21.08
CA SER A 263 -13.37 22.17 -19.90
C SER A 263 -12.32 22.19 -18.78
N LEU A 264 -11.03 22.40 -19.07
CA LEU A 264 -9.98 22.48 -18.05
C LEU A 264 -9.85 23.89 -17.45
N SER A 265 -10.50 24.90 -18.05
CA SER A 265 -10.43 26.29 -17.62
C SER A 265 -11.62 26.68 -16.74
N ASP A 266 -12.82 26.17 -17.04
CA ASP A 266 -14.04 26.40 -16.23
C ASP A 266 -14.16 25.49 -15.01
N SER A 267 -13.27 24.51 -14.86
CA SER A 267 -13.29 23.50 -13.79
C SER A 267 -12.29 23.76 -12.65
N THR A 268 -11.75 24.97 -12.52
CA THR A 268 -10.61 25.25 -11.61
C THR A 268 -11.01 25.73 -10.21
N ILE A 269 -12.12 26.46 -10.08
CA ILE A 269 -12.61 27.04 -8.80
C ILE A 269 -14.06 26.67 -8.46
N TYR A 270 -14.68 25.81 -9.25
CA TYR A 270 -16.07 25.38 -9.06
C TYR A 270 -16.37 24.78 -7.67
N ASN A 271 -15.33 24.40 -6.91
CA ASN A 271 -15.47 24.01 -5.51
C ASN A 271 -16.09 25.11 -4.62
N CYS A 272 -15.87 26.39 -4.92
CA CYS A 272 -16.55 27.47 -4.17
C CYS A 272 -18.06 27.46 -4.44
N TYR A 273 -18.47 27.13 -5.66
CA TYR A 273 -19.88 27.03 -6.03
C TYR A 273 -20.60 25.92 -5.26
N TYR A 274 -19.94 24.81 -4.93
CA TYR A 274 -20.53 23.75 -4.08
C TYR A 274 -21.07 24.28 -2.75
N THR A 275 -20.38 25.27 -2.15
CA THR A 275 -20.77 25.83 -0.85
C THR A 275 -22.11 26.56 -0.89
N VAL A 276 -22.54 27.05 -2.06
CA VAL A 276 -23.77 27.83 -2.22
C VAL A 276 -24.80 27.18 -3.15
N ALA A 277 -24.44 26.12 -3.87
CA ALA A 277 -25.31 25.45 -4.85
C ALA A 277 -26.64 25.01 -4.21
N HIS A 278 -26.62 24.47 -2.99
CA HIS A 278 -27.84 24.03 -2.31
C HIS A 278 -28.83 25.18 -2.01
N PHE A 279 -28.35 26.42 -1.89
CA PHE A 279 -29.18 27.62 -1.78
C PHE A 279 -29.74 28.09 -3.12
N LEU A 280 -28.98 27.90 -4.20
CA LEU A 280 -29.30 28.43 -5.53
C LEU A 280 -30.16 27.50 -6.38
N GLN A 281 -29.94 26.17 -6.32
CA GLN A 281 -30.61 25.21 -7.21
C GLN A 281 -31.30 24.03 -6.53
N GLN A 282 -31.22 23.89 -5.19
CA GLN A 282 -31.93 22.87 -4.40
C GLN A 282 -31.85 21.42 -4.95
N GLY A 283 -30.74 21.04 -5.59
CA GLY A 283 -30.55 19.72 -6.20
C GLY A 283 -31.06 19.55 -7.64
N SER A 284 -31.68 20.58 -8.25
CA SER A 284 -31.88 20.63 -9.71
C SER A 284 -30.52 20.69 -10.41
N LEU A 285 -30.20 19.65 -11.19
CA LEU A 285 -28.87 19.50 -11.83
C LEU A 285 -28.63 20.52 -12.94
N ASP A 286 -29.69 20.89 -13.65
CA ASP A 286 -29.72 21.87 -14.74
C ASP A 286 -30.07 23.30 -14.26
N GLY A 287 -30.37 23.48 -12.97
CA GLY A 287 -30.66 24.78 -12.37
C GLY A 287 -31.98 25.42 -12.80
N HIS A 288 -32.92 24.66 -13.39
CA HIS A 288 -34.22 25.21 -13.83
C HIS A 288 -35.14 25.59 -12.65
N VAL A 289 -34.88 25.03 -11.46
CA VAL A 289 -35.62 25.35 -10.23
C VAL A 289 -34.87 26.43 -9.45
N VAL A 290 -35.56 27.53 -9.16
CA VAL A 290 -35.05 28.55 -8.22
C VAL A 290 -34.97 27.95 -6.83
N GLY A 291 -33.77 27.94 -6.27
CA GLY A 291 -33.50 27.36 -4.95
C GLY A 291 -34.09 28.17 -3.78
N PRO A 292 -33.90 27.68 -2.55
CA PRO A 292 -34.52 28.26 -1.35
C PRO A 292 -34.07 29.70 -1.04
N ALA A 293 -32.97 30.18 -1.63
CA ALA A 293 -32.57 31.59 -1.50
C ALA A 293 -33.44 32.54 -2.33
N GLY A 294 -34.26 32.03 -3.27
CA GLY A 294 -35.12 32.85 -4.12
C GLY A 294 -34.36 33.73 -5.12
N ILE A 295 -33.10 33.41 -5.41
CA ILE A 295 -32.23 34.16 -6.31
C ILE A 295 -32.32 33.56 -7.71
N THR A 296 -32.67 34.37 -8.70
CA THR A 296 -32.67 33.97 -10.12
C THR A 296 -31.29 34.20 -10.76
N HIS A 297 -31.01 33.51 -11.87
CA HIS A 297 -29.68 33.55 -12.50
C HIS A 297 -29.27 34.96 -12.97
N ASP A 298 -30.22 35.81 -13.33
CA ASP A 298 -30.00 37.20 -13.75
C ASP A 298 -29.64 38.15 -12.59
N GLN A 299 -29.92 37.75 -11.35
CA GLN A 299 -29.56 38.50 -10.15
C GLN A 299 -28.13 38.21 -9.66
N LEU A 300 -27.48 37.17 -10.18
CA LEU A 300 -26.12 36.74 -9.80
C LEU A 300 -25.07 37.52 -10.61
N THR A 301 -24.96 38.83 -10.33
CA THR A 301 -23.97 39.73 -10.94
C THR A 301 -22.57 39.56 -10.34
N ASP A 302 -21.56 40.12 -10.99
CA ASP A 302 -20.17 40.12 -10.49
C ASP A 302 -20.07 40.70 -9.07
N ASP A 303 -20.74 41.83 -8.78
CA ASP A 303 -20.78 42.42 -7.43
C ASP A 303 -21.38 41.45 -6.39
N VAL A 304 -22.39 40.66 -6.77
CA VAL A 304 -22.98 39.64 -5.88
C VAL A 304 -21.99 38.53 -5.58
N TRP A 305 -21.25 38.05 -6.59
CA TRP A 305 -20.22 37.02 -6.41
C TRP A 305 -19.04 37.54 -5.58
N ASP A 306 -18.59 38.78 -5.83
CA ASP A 306 -17.53 39.44 -5.08
C ASP A 306 -17.92 39.62 -3.60
N TYR A 307 -19.19 39.92 -3.31
CA TYR A 307 -19.69 40.00 -1.94
C TYR A 307 -19.58 38.65 -1.21
N ILE A 308 -19.97 37.56 -1.89
CA ILE A 308 -20.02 36.22 -1.33
C ILE A 308 -18.59 35.65 -1.14
N PHE A 309 -17.74 35.73 -2.17
CA PHE A 309 -16.46 35.01 -2.21
C PHE A 309 -15.22 35.87 -1.93
N LEU A 310 -15.28 37.18 -2.20
CA LEU A 310 -14.14 38.10 -2.03
C LEU A 310 -14.31 39.06 -0.85
N GLU A 311 -15.41 38.92 -0.10
CA GLU A 311 -15.76 39.76 1.04
C GLU A 311 -15.93 41.25 0.69
N ALA A 312 -16.38 41.57 -0.52
CA ALA A 312 -16.72 42.94 -0.89
C ALA A 312 -17.79 43.55 0.04
N ASN A 313 -17.85 44.89 0.07
CA ASN A 313 -18.87 45.60 0.84
C ASN A 313 -20.24 45.48 0.16
N TYR A 314 -21.30 45.34 0.96
CA TYR A 314 -22.66 45.28 0.43
C TYR A 314 -23.05 46.64 -0.18
N ASP A 315 -23.57 46.61 -1.40
CA ASP A 315 -24.08 47.79 -2.11
C ASP A 315 -25.43 47.45 -2.75
N ASN A 316 -26.51 47.97 -2.15
CA ASN A 316 -27.87 47.74 -2.64
C ASN A 316 -28.17 48.39 -4.00
N THR A 317 -27.30 49.28 -4.48
CA THR A 317 -27.46 49.91 -5.80
C THR A 317 -26.95 49.02 -6.93
N LYS A 318 -26.04 48.08 -6.61
CA LYS A 318 -25.43 47.15 -7.58
C LYS A 318 -25.89 45.71 -7.41
N MET A 319 -26.30 45.34 -6.19
CA MET A 319 -26.67 43.97 -5.84
C MET A 319 -28.20 43.85 -5.76
N PRO A 320 -28.86 43.15 -6.71
CA PRO A 320 -30.31 43.00 -6.75
C PRO A 320 -30.84 41.92 -5.78
N VAL A 321 -30.14 41.69 -4.67
CA VAL A 321 -30.45 40.67 -3.66
C VAL A 321 -30.32 41.28 -2.26
N ALA A 322 -31.23 40.93 -1.36
CA ALA A 322 -31.22 41.41 0.02
C ALA A 322 -29.96 40.94 0.77
N LYS A 323 -29.39 41.84 1.58
CA LYS A 323 -28.17 41.56 2.36
C LYS A 323 -28.30 40.30 3.21
N ASP A 324 -29.40 40.12 3.92
CA ASP A 324 -29.61 38.96 4.80
C ASP A 324 -29.55 37.62 4.06
N THR A 325 -29.96 37.60 2.78
CA THR A 325 -29.85 36.40 1.93
C THR A 325 -28.40 36.18 1.53
N LEU A 326 -27.71 37.23 1.06
CA LEU A 326 -26.30 37.14 0.67
C LEU A 326 -25.38 36.78 1.86
N ASP A 327 -25.69 37.27 3.06
CA ASP A 327 -24.96 36.94 4.29
C ASP A 327 -25.03 35.45 4.62
N LYS A 328 -26.14 34.76 4.29
CA LYS A 328 -26.24 33.30 4.44
C LYS A 328 -25.30 32.58 3.48
N LEU A 329 -25.28 32.95 2.20
CA LEU A 329 -24.39 32.36 1.20
C LEU A 329 -22.92 32.61 1.54
N LYS A 330 -22.59 33.85 1.93
CA LYS A 330 -21.24 34.23 2.39
C LYS A 330 -20.81 33.43 3.61
N LYS A 331 -21.72 33.21 4.56
CA LYS A 331 -21.44 32.41 5.76
C LYS A 331 -21.12 30.95 5.42
N GLU A 332 -21.87 30.32 4.50
CA GLU A 332 -21.57 28.96 4.04
C GLU A 332 -20.18 28.87 3.41
N PHE A 333 -19.88 29.75 2.46
CA PHE A 333 -18.56 29.78 1.84
C PHE A 333 -17.46 29.96 2.88
N ASN A 334 -17.63 30.91 3.80
CA ASN A 334 -16.64 31.18 4.84
C ASN A 334 -16.43 30.02 5.80
N PHE A 335 -17.45 29.19 6.02
CA PHE A 335 -17.38 28.01 6.87
C PHE A 335 -16.68 26.84 6.17
N TRP A 336 -17.05 26.55 4.92
CA TRP A 336 -16.58 25.36 4.19
C TRP A 336 -15.24 25.53 3.49
N TYR A 337 -14.83 26.76 3.16
CA TYR A 337 -13.58 27.01 2.43
C TYR A 337 -12.43 27.35 3.39
N PRO A 338 -11.20 26.85 3.16
CA PRO A 338 -10.65 26.31 1.91
C PRO A 338 -10.99 24.85 1.60
N ILE A 339 -10.59 24.37 0.42
CA ILE A 339 -10.61 22.94 0.08
C ILE A 339 -9.67 22.19 1.03
N ASP A 340 -10.21 21.39 1.94
CA ASP A 340 -9.40 20.56 2.85
C ASP A 340 -8.65 19.45 2.12
N MET A 341 -9.31 18.75 1.19
CA MET A 341 -8.70 17.70 0.38
C MET A 341 -9.33 17.61 -1.01
N ARG A 342 -8.49 17.54 -2.03
CA ARG A 342 -8.89 17.24 -3.42
C ARG A 342 -8.25 15.94 -3.88
N VAL A 343 -9.07 14.95 -4.25
CA VAL A 343 -8.60 13.63 -4.73
C VAL A 343 -8.76 13.52 -6.24
N SER A 344 -7.75 12.99 -6.94
CA SER A 344 -7.81 12.76 -8.39
C SER A 344 -6.82 11.70 -8.87
N GLY A 345 -7.01 11.19 -10.09
CA GLY A 345 -5.98 10.44 -10.80
C GLY A 345 -4.75 11.28 -11.14
N LYS A 346 -3.60 10.63 -11.24
CA LYS A 346 -2.29 11.24 -11.58
C LYS A 346 -2.26 11.94 -12.94
N ASP A 347 -3.16 11.60 -13.85
CA ASP A 347 -3.33 12.25 -15.15
C ASP A 347 -3.73 13.73 -15.05
N LEU A 348 -4.35 14.14 -13.95
CA LEU A 348 -4.75 15.54 -13.73
C LEU A 348 -3.67 16.40 -13.06
N VAL A 349 -2.56 15.79 -12.60
CA VAL A 349 -1.45 16.52 -11.96
C VAL A 349 -0.85 17.55 -12.92
N GLY A 350 -0.54 17.14 -14.15
CA GLY A 350 0.07 17.99 -15.17
C GLY A 350 -0.87 19.01 -15.82
N ASN A 351 -2.12 19.13 -15.37
CA ASN A 351 -3.10 20.06 -15.92
C ASN A 351 -4.04 20.60 -14.82
N HIS A 352 -5.23 20.00 -14.63
CA HIS A 352 -6.31 20.48 -13.77
C HIS A 352 -5.86 20.82 -12.35
N LEU A 353 -5.09 19.95 -11.68
CA LEU A 353 -4.63 20.21 -10.32
C LEU A 353 -3.64 21.36 -10.26
N THR A 354 -2.78 21.49 -11.27
CA THR A 354 -1.87 22.64 -11.41
C THR A 354 -2.68 23.92 -11.66
N TYR A 355 -3.65 23.89 -12.58
CA TYR A 355 -4.49 25.04 -12.91
C TYR A 355 -5.31 25.49 -11.70
N LEU A 356 -5.79 24.55 -10.89
CA LEU A 356 -6.47 24.80 -9.64
C LEU A 356 -5.60 25.67 -8.72
N LEU A 357 -4.31 25.35 -8.53
CA LEU A 357 -3.40 26.17 -7.72
C LEU A 357 -3.21 27.59 -8.30
N PHE A 358 -2.99 27.70 -9.61
CA PHE A 358 -2.87 29.00 -10.27
C PHE A 358 -4.13 29.84 -10.07
N ILE A 359 -5.31 29.32 -10.38
CA ILE A 359 -6.53 30.13 -10.30
C ILE A 359 -6.88 30.49 -8.86
N HIS A 360 -6.67 29.60 -7.87
CA HIS A 360 -6.90 29.95 -6.46
C HIS A 360 -5.98 31.09 -5.99
N THR A 361 -4.71 31.07 -6.41
CA THR A 361 -3.76 32.15 -6.07
C THR A 361 -4.06 33.45 -6.82
N ALA A 362 -4.71 33.41 -7.98
CA ALA A 362 -5.15 34.62 -8.67
C ALA A 362 -6.40 35.24 -8.03
N ILE A 363 -7.40 34.43 -7.68
CA ILE A 363 -8.68 34.92 -7.14
C ILE A 363 -8.54 35.35 -5.67
N TRP A 364 -7.81 34.58 -4.85
CA TRP A 364 -7.60 34.85 -3.43
C TRP A 364 -6.14 35.20 -3.12
N LYS A 365 -5.55 36.10 -3.91
CA LYS A 365 -4.11 36.43 -3.87
C LYS A 365 -3.57 36.81 -2.49
N ASP A 366 -4.33 37.61 -1.76
CA ASP A 366 -3.94 38.13 -0.44
C ASP A 366 -4.47 37.27 0.73
N LYS A 367 -5.03 36.10 0.44
CA LYS A 367 -5.71 35.22 1.40
C LYS A 367 -5.23 33.77 1.27
N PRO A 368 -3.98 33.47 1.68
CA PRO A 368 -3.42 32.13 1.59
C PRO A 368 -4.22 31.09 2.38
N GLU A 369 -4.96 31.49 3.42
CA GLU A 369 -5.88 30.62 4.15
C GLU A 369 -7.06 30.10 3.32
N ARG A 370 -7.31 30.67 2.13
CA ARG A 370 -8.33 30.23 1.17
C ARG A 370 -7.79 29.30 0.08
N TRP A 371 -6.48 29.08 0.04
CA TRP A 371 -5.88 28.18 -0.94
C TRP A 371 -6.08 26.71 -0.54
N PRO A 372 -5.99 25.77 -1.50
CA PRO A 372 -6.17 24.35 -1.23
C PRO A 372 -5.16 23.84 -0.19
N ARG A 373 -5.64 23.05 0.78
CA ARG A 373 -4.82 22.50 1.86
C ARG A 373 -4.15 21.19 1.50
N SER A 374 -4.82 20.32 0.74
CA SER A 374 -4.20 19.07 0.28
C SER A 374 -4.71 18.58 -1.07
N LEU A 375 -3.80 17.94 -1.82
CA LEU A 375 -4.04 17.33 -3.13
C LEU A 375 -3.55 15.87 -3.09
N ARG A 376 -4.47 14.91 -3.18
CA ARG A 376 -4.14 13.47 -3.19
C ARG A 376 -4.27 12.90 -4.60
N ALA A 377 -3.14 12.52 -5.20
CA ALA A 377 -3.14 11.83 -6.49
C ALA A 377 -3.09 10.31 -6.31
N ASN A 378 -3.90 9.57 -7.07
CA ASN A 378 -3.86 8.11 -7.15
C ASN A 378 -3.51 7.62 -8.56
N GLY A 379 -3.00 6.39 -8.67
CA GLY A 379 -2.78 5.76 -9.97
C GLY A 379 -4.07 5.44 -10.73
N HIS A 380 -3.92 4.98 -11.98
CA HIS A 380 -5.07 4.47 -12.73
C HIS A 380 -5.53 3.13 -12.16
N LEU A 381 -6.82 2.86 -12.26
CA LEU A 381 -7.37 1.59 -11.83
C LEU A 381 -7.16 0.52 -12.92
N LEU A 382 -6.54 -0.59 -12.54
CA LEU A 382 -6.49 -1.84 -13.30
C LEU A 382 -7.62 -2.75 -12.86
N LEU A 383 -8.04 -3.64 -13.74
CA LEU A 383 -8.98 -4.71 -13.45
C LEU A 383 -8.27 -6.04 -13.68
N ASN A 384 -8.12 -6.84 -12.62
CA ASN A 384 -7.45 -8.15 -12.66
C ASN A 384 -6.02 -8.10 -13.24
N ASN A 385 -5.22 -7.10 -12.83
CA ASN A 385 -3.86 -6.79 -13.32
C ASN A 385 -3.77 -6.33 -14.78
N GLU A 386 -4.90 -6.06 -15.43
CA GLU A 386 -4.94 -5.62 -16.82
C GLU A 386 -5.54 -4.21 -16.94
N LYS A 387 -5.11 -3.47 -17.96
CA LYS A 387 -5.67 -2.14 -18.26
C LYS A 387 -7.14 -2.29 -18.62
N MET A 388 -7.99 -1.50 -17.98
CA MET A 388 -9.41 -1.48 -18.29
C MET A 388 -9.63 -0.96 -19.73
N SER A 389 -10.22 -1.79 -20.58
CA SER A 389 -10.54 -1.43 -21.96
C SER A 389 -11.83 -2.11 -22.42
N LYS A 390 -12.73 -1.31 -23.00
CA LYS A 390 -13.95 -1.84 -23.62
C LYS A 390 -13.66 -2.78 -24.80
N SER A 391 -12.53 -2.58 -25.50
CA SER A 391 -12.19 -3.39 -26.68
C SER A 391 -11.68 -4.80 -26.34
N THR A 392 -11.07 -4.99 -25.17
CA THR A 392 -10.57 -6.29 -24.72
C THR A 392 -11.63 -7.09 -23.95
N GLY A 393 -12.79 -6.49 -23.68
CA GLY A 393 -13.81 -7.05 -22.80
C GLY A 393 -13.47 -6.94 -21.30
N ASN A 394 -12.28 -6.46 -20.95
CA ASN A 394 -11.87 -6.23 -19.57
C ASN A 394 -12.31 -4.83 -19.11
N PHE A 395 -13.60 -4.66 -18.88
CA PHE A 395 -14.20 -3.41 -18.42
C PHE A 395 -15.41 -3.71 -17.53
N MET A 396 -15.57 -2.92 -16.46
CA MET A 396 -16.71 -3.05 -15.57
C MET A 396 -17.18 -1.64 -15.19
N THR A 397 -18.47 -1.38 -15.41
CA THR A 397 -19.11 -0.15 -14.93
C THR A 397 -19.37 -0.22 -13.43
N LEU A 398 -19.61 0.94 -12.80
CA LEU A 398 -19.99 1.01 -11.38
C LEU A 398 -21.24 0.17 -11.09
N THR A 399 -22.27 0.27 -11.94
CA THR A 399 -23.52 -0.48 -11.75
C THR A 399 -23.29 -1.98 -11.82
N GLU A 400 -22.56 -2.46 -12.84
CA GLU A 400 -22.22 -3.88 -12.97
C GLU A 400 -21.41 -4.38 -11.77
N ALA A 401 -20.46 -3.58 -11.28
CA ALA A 401 -19.66 -3.94 -10.10
C ALA A 401 -20.52 -4.06 -8.82
N ILE A 402 -21.46 -3.14 -8.61
CA ILE A 402 -22.38 -3.18 -7.47
C ILE A 402 -23.31 -4.38 -7.57
N GLU A 403 -23.87 -4.67 -8.75
CA GLU A 403 -24.75 -5.83 -8.94
C GLU A 403 -24.01 -7.15 -8.75
N THR A 404 -22.74 -7.23 -9.14
CA THR A 404 -21.93 -8.45 -9.04
C THR A 404 -21.42 -8.70 -7.62
N PHE A 405 -20.90 -7.67 -6.95
CA PHE A 405 -20.18 -7.82 -5.67
C PHE A 405 -20.87 -7.19 -4.47
N SER A 406 -22.04 -6.57 -4.64
CA SER A 406 -22.65 -5.60 -3.72
C SER A 406 -21.83 -4.32 -3.57
N ALA A 407 -22.45 -3.26 -3.05
CA ALA A 407 -21.75 -2.00 -2.76
C ALA A 407 -20.59 -2.19 -1.77
N ASP A 408 -20.78 -2.96 -0.70
CA ASP A 408 -19.76 -3.17 0.32
C ASP A 408 -18.66 -4.13 -0.14
N GLY A 409 -19.00 -5.20 -0.88
CA GLY A 409 -17.97 -6.09 -1.45
C GLY A 409 -17.08 -5.39 -2.49
N MET A 410 -17.66 -4.52 -3.32
CA MET A 410 -16.90 -3.66 -4.22
C MET A 410 -16.01 -2.66 -3.44
N ARG A 411 -16.56 -1.93 -2.46
CA ARG A 411 -15.80 -0.96 -1.65
C ARG A 411 -14.67 -1.62 -0.86
N PHE A 412 -14.90 -2.83 -0.37
CA PHE A 412 -13.89 -3.65 0.30
C PHE A 412 -12.67 -3.90 -0.62
N SER A 413 -12.91 -4.33 -1.86
CA SER A 413 -11.83 -4.53 -2.85
C SER A 413 -11.18 -3.22 -3.29
N LEU A 414 -11.96 -2.13 -3.44
CA LEU A 414 -11.43 -0.80 -3.75
C LEU A 414 -10.50 -0.26 -2.66
N ALA A 415 -10.80 -0.52 -1.39
CA ALA A 415 -9.91 -0.16 -0.28
C ALA A 415 -8.60 -0.97 -0.32
N ASP A 416 -8.62 -2.23 -0.77
CA ASP A 416 -7.39 -3.04 -0.93
C ASP A 416 -6.59 -2.72 -2.21
N ALA A 417 -7.20 -2.04 -3.19
CA ALA A 417 -6.66 -1.90 -4.55
C ALA A 417 -5.31 -1.17 -4.62
N GLY A 418 -5.07 -0.19 -3.75
CA GLY A 418 -3.82 0.56 -3.66
C GLY A 418 -4.01 2.02 -3.30
N ASP A 419 -3.13 2.54 -2.44
CA ASP A 419 -3.21 3.90 -1.89
C ASP A 419 -2.24 4.90 -2.53
N GLY A 420 -1.31 4.45 -3.37
CA GLY A 420 -0.26 5.26 -3.96
C GLY A 420 -0.57 5.84 -5.35
N VAL A 421 0.46 6.42 -5.97
CA VAL A 421 0.45 6.97 -7.35
C VAL A 421 0.66 5.87 -8.40
N ASP A 422 1.23 4.73 -7.99
CA ASP A 422 1.25 3.52 -8.79
C ASP A 422 -0.18 3.08 -9.11
N ASP A 423 -0.34 2.42 -10.26
CA ASP A 423 -1.65 1.97 -10.72
C ASP A 423 -2.26 1.00 -9.70
N ALA A 424 -3.44 1.37 -9.17
CA ALA A 424 -4.20 0.55 -8.24
C ALA A 424 -4.85 -0.61 -8.98
N ASN A 425 -5.13 -1.72 -8.29
CA ASN A 425 -5.64 -2.91 -8.93
C ASN A 425 -6.89 -3.45 -8.25
N PHE A 426 -8.02 -3.39 -8.95
CA PHE A 426 -9.24 -4.05 -8.51
C PHE A 426 -9.18 -5.54 -8.86
N LEU A 427 -9.18 -6.40 -7.84
CA LEU A 427 -9.19 -7.84 -7.99
C LEU A 427 -10.58 -8.39 -7.68
N SER A 428 -11.24 -8.99 -8.68
CA SER A 428 -12.58 -9.59 -8.50
C SER A 428 -12.56 -10.70 -7.43
N ALA A 429 -11.49 -11.50 -7.38
CA ALA A 429 -11.32 -12.54 -6.36
C ALA A 429 -11.26 -11.98 -4.92
N ILE A 430 -10.73 -10.76 -4.73
CA ILE A 430 -10.72 -10.10 -3.41
C ILE A 430 -12.12 -9.59 -3.06
N ALA A 431 -12.87 -9.08 -4.04
CA ALA A 431 -14.26 -8.66 -3.82
C ALA A 431 -15.13 -9.85 -3.39
N GLU A 432 -15.02 -10.99 -4.07
CA GLU A 432 -15.74 -12.23 -3.72
C GLU A 432 -15.34 -12.76 -2.33
N ALA A 433 -14.04 -12.81 -2.03
CA ALA A 433 -13.56 -13.23 -0.73
C ALA A 433 -13.98 -12.26 0.39
N GLY A 434 -14.00 -10.95 0.11
CA GLY A 434 -14.48 -9.91 1.00
C GLY A 434 -15.97 -10.09 1.30
N LEU A 435 -16.79 -10.31 0.28
CA LEU A 435 -18.22 -10.58 0.43
C LEU A 435 -18.49 -11.79 1.32
N LEU A 436 -17.78 -12.91 1.08
CA LEU A 436 -17.90 -14.11 1.91
C LEU A 436 -17.53 -13.82 3.37
N ARG A 437 -16.43 -13.11 3.61
CA ARG A 437 -15.99 -12.75 4.96
C ARG A 437 -16.99 -11.85 5.68
N LEU A 438 -17.54 -10.84 4.99
CA LEU A 438 -18.57 -9.96 5.53
C LEU A 438 -19.85 -10.73 5.87
N TYR A 439 -20.27 -11.67 5.02
CA TYR A 439 -21.40 -12.55 5.30
C TYR A 439 -21.16 -13.42 6.54
N THR A 440 -20.00 -14.10 6.60
CA THR A 440 -19.64 -14.90 7.78
C THR A 440 -19.55 -14.07 9.06
N PHE A 441 -19.19 -12.79 8.95
CA PHE A 441 -19.14 -11.89 10.10
C PHE A 441 -20.55 -11.61 10.63
N ILE A 442 -21.52 -11.32 9.75
CA ILE A 442 -22.94 -11.15 10.14
C ILE A 442 -23.48 -12.42 10.80
N THR A 443 -23.29 -13.58 10.17
CA THR A 443 -23.76 -14.86 10.73
C THR A 443 -23.16 -15.12 12.11
N TRP A 444 -21.87 -14.82 12.30
CA TRP A 444 -21.24 -14.97 13.60
C TRP A 444 -21.80 -14.01 14.67
N VAL A 445 -22.18 -12.78 14.30
CA VAL A 445 -22.89 -11.86 15.21
C VAL A 445 -24.23 -12.46 15.64
N GLU A 446 -24.98 -13.05 14.72
CA GLU A 446 -26.25 -13.71 15.02
C GLU A 446 -26.08 -14.91 15.98
N GLU A 447 -25.07 -15.75 15.73
CA GLU A 447 -24.71 -16.88 16.60
C GLU A 447 -24.37 -16.40 18.03
N LEU A 448 -23.58 -15.33 18.16
CA LEU A 448 -23.24 -14.75 19.46
C LEU A 448 -24.45 -14.19 20.21
N LEU A 449 -25.41 -13.61 19.49
CA LEU A 449 -26.65 -13.12 20.10
C LEU A 449 -27.49 -14.29 20.65
N VAL A 450 -27.47 -15.44 20.00
CA VAL A 450 -28.09 -16.67 20.52
C VAL A 450 -27.35 -17.15 21.76
N MET A 451 -26.02 -17.27 21.71
CA MET A 451 -25.20 -17.68 22.87
C MET A 451 -25.41 -16.77 24.08
N LYS A 452 -25.53 -15.45 23.86
CA LYS A 452 -25.85 -14.49 24.91
C LYS A 452 -27.22 -14.76 25.56
N LYS A 453 -28.24 -15.06 24.75
CA LYS A 453 -29.59 -15.40 25.27
C LYS A 453 -29.59 -16.70 26.08
N GLU A 454 -28.75 -17.65 25.70
CA GLU A 454 -28.58 -18.95 26.37
C GLU A 454 -27.64 -18.89 27.60
N ASN A 455 -27.12 -17.70 27.97
CA ASN A 455 -26.11 -17.53 29.02
C ASN A 455 -24.88 -18.43 28.84
N ALA A 456 -24.52 -18.73 27.59
CA ALA A 456 -23.37 -19.57 27.24
C ALA A 456 -22.03 -18.81 27.25
N LEU A 457 -22.03 -17.51 27.56
CA LEU A 457 -20.85 -16.64 27.60
C LEU A 457 -20.41 -16.41 29.05
N ARG A 458 -19.09 -16.30 29.26
CA ARG A 458 -18.52 -16.00 30.57
C ARG A 458 -18.81 -14.56 30.96
N THR A 459 -19.09 -14.37 32.24
CA THR A 459 -19.14 -13.07 32.92
C THR A 459 -18.22 -13.09 34.13
N GLY A 460 -17.73 -11.93 34.57
CA GLY A 460 -16.87 -11.79 35.74
C GLY A 460 -15.62 -10.96 35.49
N GLU A 461 -14.55 -11.21 36.24
CA GLU A 461 -13.28 -10.51 36.05
C GLU A 461 -12.53 -10.98 34.79
N PHE A 462 -11.78 -10.05 34.19
CA PHE A 462 -10.95 -10.32 33.03
C PHE A 462 -9.74 -11.17 33.42
N ASN A 463 -9.61 -12.32 32.78
CA ASN A 463 -8.43 -13.16 32.93
C ASN A 463 -7.24 -12.56 32.15
N PHE A 464 -6.10 -13.23 32.17
CA PHE A 464 -4.92 -12.79 31.41
C PHE A 464 -5.20 -12.64 29.91
N THR A 465 -5.83 -13.64 29.30
CA THR A 465 -6.19 -13.68 27.87
C THR A 465 -7.14 -12.55 27.47
N ASP A 466 -8.12 -12.24 28.33
CA ASP A 466 -9.05 -11.13 28.14
C ASP A 466 -8.31 -9.78 28.12
N ARG A 467 -7.39 -9.55 29.05
CA ARG A 467 -6.62 -8.30 29.13
C ARG A 467 -5.67 -8.13 27.95
N VAL A 468 -5.06 -9.24 27.47
CA VAL A 468 -4.23 -9.25 26.25
C VAL A 468 -5.09 -8.85 25.05
N PHE A 469 -6.25 -9.49 24.88
CA PHE A 469 -7.15 -9.20 23.75
C PHE A 469 -7.68 -7.76 23.77
N ASP A 470 -8.03 -7.23 24.95
CA ASP A 470 -8.42 -5.82 25.10
C ASP A 470 -7.30 -4.86 24.67
N SER A 471 -6.06 -5.14 25.09
CA SER A 471 -4.90 -4.32 24.73
C SER A 471 -4.58 -4.40 23.23
N GLU A 472 -4.76 -5.57 22.60
CA GLU A 472 -4.58 -5.76 21.17
C GLU A 472 -5.62 -4.96 20.36
N MET A 473 -6.89 -5.02 20.78
CA MET A 473 -7.96 -4.23 20.17
C MET A 473 -7.64 -2.73 20.23
N LYS A 474 -7.27 -2.21 21.41
CA LYS A 474 -6.90 -0.79 21.57
C LYS A 474 -5.77 -0.37 20.64
N LYS A 475 -4.70 -1.19 20.56
CA LYS A 475 -3.57 -0.93 19.66
C LYS A 475 -4.02 -0.86 18.20
N LEU A 476 -4.78 -1.86 17.73
CA LEU A 476 -5.22 -1.92 16.34
C LEU A 476 -6.18 -0.78 15.98
N ILE A 477 -7.07 -0.39 16.89
CA ILE A 477 -7.95 0.78 16.69
C ILE A 477 -7.10 2.05 16.49
N ASN A 478 -6.08 2.26 17.33
CA ASN A 478 -5.21 3.44 17.22
C ASN A 478 -4.37 3.43 15.94
N ASP A 479 -3.84 2.26 15.55
CA ASP A 479 -3.05 2.13 14.33
C ASP A 479 -3.95 2.30 13.08
N CYS A 480 -5.18 1.77 13.10
CA CYS A 480 -6.18 1.95 12.04
C CYS A 480 -6.58 3.42 11.89
N LYS A 481 -6.74 4.16 13.01
CA LYS A 481 -7.00 5.61 12.99
C LYS A 481 -5.90 6.36 12.25
N LYS A 482 -4.62 6.07 12.56
CA LYS A 482 -3.47 6.67 11.86
C LYS A 482 -3.47 6.35 10.37
N ALA A 483 -3.87 5.13 9.99
CA ALA A 483 -3.98 4.75 8.59
C ALA A 483 -5.06 5.55 7.86
N TYR A 484 -6.23 5.75 8.47
CA TYR A 484 -7.28 6.62 7.91
C TYR A 484 -6.85 8.09 7.82
N GLU A 485 -6.22 8.64 8.86
CA GLU A 485 -5.68 10.01 8.85
C GLU A 485 -4.61 10.20 7.76
N GLY A 486 -3.78 9.17 7.53
CA GLY A 486 -2.79 9.13 6.45
C GLY A 486 -3.37 8.81 5.07
N THR A 487 -4.68 8.58 4.94
CA THR A 487 -5.37 8.17 3.70
C THR A 487 -4.87 6.84 3.11
N ASN A 488 -4.35 5.96 3.96
CA ASN A 488 -3.87 4.62 3.61
C ASN A 488 -4.98 3.59 3.86
N TYR A 489 -5.94 3.50 2.94
CA TYR A 489 -7.15 2.71 3.10
C TYR A 489 -6.88 1.20 3.04
N LYS A 490 -5.83 0.76 2.34
CA LYS A 490 -5.38 -0.63 2.32
C LYS A 490 -4.86 -1.05 3.69
N ASP A 491 -4.03 -0.20 4.30
CA ASP A 491 -3.53 -0.43 5.65
C ASP A 491 -4.65 -0.34 6.69
N ALA A 492 -5.59 0.60 6.52
CA ALA A 492 -6.76 0.71 7.38
C ALA A 492 -7.63 -0.55 7.30
N LEU A 493 -7.83 -1.12 6.11
CA LEU A 493 -8.53 -2.39 5.93
C LEU A 493 -7.76 -3.56 6.56
N LYS A 494 -6.44 -3.62 6.35
CA LYS A 494 -5.57 -4.63 6.96
C LYS A 494 -5.68 -4.62 8.48
N LEU A 495 -5.50 -3.45 9.10
CA LEU A 495 -5.51 -3.28 10.56
C LEU A 495 -6.91 -3.42 11.14
N GLY A 496 -7.87 -2.74 10.51
CA GLY A 496 -9.24 -2.61 10.99
C GLY A 496 -10.09 -3.85 10.71
N PHE A 497 -9.74 -4.72 9.77
CA PHE A 497 -10.51 -5.94 9.49
C PHE A 497 -9.67 -7.21 9.61
N TYR A 498 -8.61 -7.35 8.82
CA TYR A 498 -7.86 -8.63 8.78
C TYR A 498 -7.15 -8.92 10.11
N ASP A 499 -6.32 -7.99 10.58
CA ASP A 499 -5.58 -8.12 11.84
C ASP A 499 -6.54 -8.11 13.03
N TYR A 500 -7.60 -7.29 12.98
CA TYR A 500 -8.64 -7.26 14.01
C TYR A 500 -9.36 -8.62 14.15
N GLN A 501 -9.84 -9.21 13.05
CA GLN A 501 -10.45 -10.55 13.06
C GLN A 501 -9.45 -11.66 13.46
N ASN A 502 -8.17 -11.49 13.13
CA ASN A 502 -7.12 -12.41 13.60
C ASN A 502 -6.98 -12.38 15.12
N THR A 503 -7.05 -11.20 15.77
CA THR A 503 -6.99 -11.11 17.25
C THR A 503 -8.14 -11.87 17.90
N LEU A 504 -9.37 -11.73 17.36
CA LEU A 504 -10.52 -12.51 17.82
C LEU A 504 -10.29 -14.02 17.63
N THR A 505 -9.77 -14.44 16.47
CA THR A 505 -9.49 -15.85 16.19
C THR A 505 -8.50 -16.43 17.21
N MET A 506 -7.42 -15.70 17.51
CA MET A 506 -6.44 -16.11 18.52
C MET A 506 -7.06 -16.16 19.93
N TYR A 507 -7.87 -15.15 20.27
CA TYR A 507 -8.59 -15.10 21.55
C TYR A 507 -9.52 -16.30 21.74
N ARG A 508 -10.27 -16.69 20.68
CA ARG A 508 -11.13 -17.89 20.70
C ARG A 508 -10.33 -19.16 20.89
N GLU A 509 -9.18 -19.29 20.22
CA GLU A 509 -8.30 -20.45 20.36
C GLU A 509 -7.78 -20.59 21.80
N MET A 510 -7.30 -19.50 22.39
CA MET A 510 -6.82 -19.48 23.78
C MET A 510 -7.92 -19.74 24.82
N CYS A 511 -9.18 -19.38 24.51
CA CYS A 511 -10.34 -19.62 25.37
C CYS A 511 -10.96 -21.02 25.23
N GLY A 512 -10.29 -21.99 24.59
CA GLY A 512 -10.75 -23.38 24.51
C GLY A 512 -11.39 -23.80 23.18
N GLY A 513 -11.30 -22.99 22.12
CA GLY A 513 -11.70 -23.38 20.76
C GLY A 513 -13.20 -23.30 20.48
N LEU A 514 -13.79 -24.33 19.86
CA LEU A 514 -15.21 -24.36 19.45
C LEU A 514 -16.18 -24.34 20.63
N ASP A 515 -15.77 -24.83 21.79
CA ASP A 515 -16.54 -24.81 23.06
C ASP A 515 -16.10 -23.61 23.95
N SER A 516 -15.74 -22.47 23.33
CA SER A 516 -15.01 -21.38 23.98
C SER A 516 -15.82 -20.62 25.05
N ASN A 517 -15.17 -20.36 26.20
CA ASN A 517 -15.74 -19.60 27.31
C ASN A 517 -15.42 -18.09 27.17
N LEU A 518 -15.84 -17.49 26.06
CA LEU A 518 -15.58 -16.09 25.72
C LEU A 518 -16.22 -15.14 26.73
N HIS A 519 -15.56 -14.02 27.01
CA HIS A 519 -16.13 -13.01 27.91
C HIS A 519 -17.17 -12.14 27.18
N GLU A 520 -18.40 -12.10 27.68
CA GLU A 520 -19.52 -11.40 27.04
C GLU A 520 -19.18 -9.94 26.73
N GLN A 521 -18.80 -9.16 27.74
CA GLN A 521 -18.53 -7.71 27.56
C GLN A 521 -17.44 -7.45 26.52
N LEU A 522 -16.44 -8.32 26.43
CA LEU A 522 -15.27 -8.11 25.60
C LEU A 522 -15.56 -8.43 24.13
N VAL A 523 -16.34 -9.50 23.89
CA VAL A 523 -16.80 -9.85 22.55
C VAL A 523 -17.78 -8.82 22.00
N PHE A 524 -18.70 -8.30 22.82
CA PHE A 524 -19.60 -7.24 22.37
C PHE A 524 -18.87 -5.90 22.15
N ARG A 525 -17.83 -5.60 22.95
CA ARG A 525 -16.92 -4.48 22.67
C ARG A 525 -16.20 -4.67 21.35
N PHE A 526 -15.70 -5.87 21.06
CA PHE A 526 -15.09 -6.21 19.76
C PHE A 526 -16.06 -5.94 18.60
N LEU A 527 -17.31 -6.44 18.69
CA LEU A 527 -18.31 -6.23 17.64
C LEU A 527 -18.61 -4.75 17.39
N GLU A 528 -18.82 -3.98 18.46
CA GLU A 528 -19.08 -2.54 18.39
C GLU A 528 -17.91 -1.79 17.72
N THR A 529 -16.71 -1.99 18.25
CA THR A 529 -15.49 -1.32 17.75
C THR A 529 -15.15 -1.75 16.32
N GLN A 530 -15.26 -3.03 15.98
CA GLN A 530 -15.07 -3.56 14.63
C GLN A 530 -16.06 -2.94 13.64
N ALA A 531 -17.34 -2.79 14.02
CA ALA A 531 -18.33 -2.13 13.18
C ALA A 531 -17.97 -0.66 12.95
N LEU A 532 -17.57 0.07 14.00
CA LEU A 532 -17.18 1.48 13.91
C LEU A 532 -15.98 1.70 12.98
N ILE A 533 -14.89 0.97 13.20
CA ILE A 533 -13.66 1.15 12.41
C ILE A 533 -13.81 0.68 10.96
N LEU A 534 -14.70 -0.27 10.68
CA LEU A 534 -14.96 -0.74 9.31
C LEU A 534 -16.01 0.12 8.56
N SER A 535 -16.79 0.93 9.28
CA SER A 535 -17.89 1.72 8.70
C SER A 535 -17.50 2.63 7.53
N PRO A 536 -16.29 3.23 7.46
CA PRO A 536 -15.90 4.02 6.28
C PRO A 536 -15.76 3.19 5.01
N ILE A 537 -15.47 1.88 5.13
CA ILE A 537 -15.27 0.98 3.99
C ILE A 537 -16.56 0.23 3.66
N CYS A 538 -17.18 -0.42 4.65
CA CYS A 538 -18.40 -1.23 4.49
C CYS A 538 -19.56 -0.68 5.33
N PRO A 539 -20.13 0.49 4.98
CA PRO A 539 -21.14 1.14 5.81
C PRO A 539 -22.43 0.33 5.95
N HIS A 540 -22.85 -0.44 4.94
CA HIS A 540 -24.15 -1.10 4.96
C HIS A 540 -24.14 -2.35 5.87
N VAL A 541 -23.09 -3.16 5.78
CA VAL A 541 -22.87 -4.32 6.65
C VAL A 541 -22.67 -3.88 8.09
N THR A 542 -21.88 -2.82 8.32
CA THR A 542 -21.61 -2.32 9.67
C THR A 542 -22.84 -1.68 10.31
N GLU A 543 -23.69 -0.99 9.54
CA GLU A 543 -25.01 -0.51 10.00
C GLU A 543 -25.92 -1.68 10.41
N GLN A 544 -25.95 -2.76 9.63
CA GLN A 544 -26.72 -3.95 9.98
C GLN A 544 -26.20 -4.60 11.28
N ILE A 545 -24.88 -4.70 11.45
CA ILE A 545 -24.27 -5.21 12.69
C ILE A 545 -24.60 -4.30 13.87
N TRP A 546 -24.50 -2.98 13.71
CA TRP A 546 -24.83 -1.97 14.72
C TRP A 546 -26.26 -2.16 15.25
N LYS A 547 -27.21 -2.37 14.34
CA LYS A 547 -28.59 -2.70 14.66
C LYS A 547 -28.74 -4.04 15.37
N LEU A 548 -28.06 -5.09 14.90
CA LEU A 548 -28.12 -6.44 15.49
C LEU A 548 -27.63 -6.46 16.95
N ILE A 549 -26.56 -5.71 17.25
CA ILE A 549 -26.03 -5.60 18.63
C ILE A 549 -26.85 -4.65 19.51
N GLY A 550 -27.97 -4.10 19.01
CA GLY A 550 -28.93 -3.31 19.78
C GLY A 550 -28.52 -1.86 20.03
N LYS A 551 -27.67 -1.28 19.17
CA LYS A 551 -27.31 0.14 19.28
C LYS A 551 -28.39 1.02 18.64
N GLU A 552 -28.55 2.23 19.19
CA GLU A 552 -29.51 3.22 18.71
C GLU A 552 -28.88 4.19 17.71
N GLY A 553 -29.70 4.76 16.83
CA GLY A 553 -29.26 5.68 15.79
C GLY A 553 -28.46 5.02 14.66
N PHE A 554 -28.05 5.83 13.69
CA PHE A 554 -27.20 5.40 12.58
C PHE A 554 -25.73 5.38 12.98
N ILE A 555 -24.97 4.39 12.49
CA ILE A 555 -23.53 4.26 12.78
C ILE A 555 -22.74 5.46 12.29
N VAL A 556 -23.20 6.14 11.24
CA VAL A 556 -22.56 7.36 10.69
C VAL A 556 -22.50 8.52 11.70
N ASN A 557 -23.39 8.52 12.70
CA ASN A 557 -23.39 9.52 13.77
C ASN A 557 -22.56 9.10 14.99
N ALA A 558 -22.04 7.88 14.99
CA ALA A 558 -21.24 7.37 16.10
C ALA A 558 -19.82 7.96 16.06
N LEU A 559 -19.24 8.15 17.24
CA LEU A 559 -17.86 8.61 17.37
C LEU A 559 -16.88 7.46 17.15
N TRP A 560 -15.65 7.80 16.75
CA TRP A 560 -14.55 6.84 16.74
C TRP A 560 -14.38 6.20 18.14
N PRO A 561 -14.04 4.90 18.25
CA PRO A 561 -13.92 4.24 19.55
C PRO A 561 -12.98 4.97 20.52
N SER A 562 -13.46 5.24 21.74
CA SER A 562 -12.71 5.92 22.81
C SER A 562 -12.10 4.94 23.83
N GLY A 563 -11.19 5.43 24.68
CA GLY A 563 -10.60 4.63 25.76
C GLY A 563 -9.60 3.60 25.26
N THR A 564 -8.78 4.01 24.28
CA THR A 564 -7.79 3.18 23.61
C THR A 564 -6.35 3.65 23.86
N ASP A 565 -6.14 4.75 24.58
CA ASP A 565 -4.81 5.35 24.79
C ASP A 565 -3.94 4.56 25.78
N ASP A 566 -4.55 3.77 26.68
CA ASP A 566 -3.91 2.98 27.72
C ASP A 566 -3.50 1.58 27.23
N VAL A 567 -2.69 1.54 26.16
CA VAL A 567 -2.16 0.27 25.63
C VAL A 567 -1.04 -0.27 26.53
N ASP A 568 -1.27 -1.43 27.15
CA ASP A 568 -0.24 -2.13 27.92
C ASP A 568 0.73 -2.87 26.99
N VAL A 569 1.85 -2.21 26.68
CA VAL A 569 2.90 -2.76 25.82
C VAL A 569 3.56 -4.01 26.42
N VAL A 570 3.65 -4.12 27.74
CA VAL A 570 4.26 -5.29 28.40
C VAL A 570 3.33 -6.50 28.26
N LEU A 571 2.03 -6.29 28.49
CA LEU A 571 1.02 -7.34 28.33
C LEU A 571 0.93 -7.85 26.89
N LEU A 572 1.04 -6.97 25.90
CA LEU A 572 1.11 -7.37 24.49
C LEU A 572 2.32 -8.29 24.21
N LYS A 573 3.50 -7.97 24.77
CA LYS A 573 4.68 -8.83 24.66
C LYS A 573 4.48 -10.17 25.34
N GLN A 574 3.82 -10.21 26.50
CA GLN A 574 3.47 -11.45 27.20
C GLN A 574 2.51 -12.32 26.35
N GLY A 575 1.54 -11.71 25.68
CA GLY A 575 0.63 -12.38 24.74
C GLY A 575 1.34 -12.93 23.51
N GLU A 576 2.23 -12.15 22.90
CA GLU A 576 3.06 -12.58 21.77
C GLU A 576 3.97 -13.75 22.17
N PHE A 577 4.60 -13.67 23.34
CA PHE A 577 5.43 -14.72 23.91
C PHE A 577 4.69 -16.06 24.03
N ILE A 578 3.46 -16.07 24.55
CA ILE A 578 2.66 -17.30 24.64
C ILE A 578 2.35 -17.86 23.26
N ARG A 579 1.96 -17.01 22.30
CA ARG A 579 1.64 -17.44 20.93
C ARG A 579 2.84 -18.07 20.22
N GLU A 580 4.00 -17.41 20.28
CA GLU A 580 5.24 -17.94 19.70
C GLU A 580 5.68 -19.25 20.39
N THR A 581 5.52 -19.32 21.71
CA THR A 581 5.85 -20.51 22.50
C THR A 581 4.99 -21.69 22.10
N VAL A 582 3.67 -21.51 22.03
CA VAL A 582 2.71 -22.57 21.64
C VAL A 582 3.01 -23.05 20.21
N TRP A 583 3.24 -22.13 19.29
CA TRP A 583 3.60 -22.47 17.92
C TRP A 583 4.89 -23.30 17.87
N THR A 584 5.92 -22.86 18.57
CA THR A 584 7.22 -23.56 18.65
C THR A 584 7.05 -24.96 19.24
N PHE A 585 6.30 -25.09 20.33
CA PHE A 585 6.05 -26.38 20.98
C PHE A 585 5.27 -27.32 20.08
N ARG A 586 4.30 -26.84 19.30
CA ARG A 586 3.60 -27.66 18.28
C ARG A 586 4.56 -28.15 17.19
N GLN A 587 5.53 -27.34 16.77
CA GLN A 587 6.56 -27.77 15.82
C GLN A 587 7.50 -28.82 16.41
N GLU A 588 7.93 -28.65 17.65
CA GLU A 588 8.78 -29.64 18.34
C GLU A 588 8.03 -30.95 18.59
N LEU A 589 6.72 -30.89 18.92
CA LEU A 589 5.88 -32.08 19.07
C LEU A 589 5.79 -32.85 17.75
N LYS A 590 5.58 -32.16 16.62
CA LYS A 590 5.60 -32.79 15.29
C LYS A 590 6.95 -33.45 14.97
N LYS A 591 8.06 -32.82 15.33
CA LYS A 591 9.41 -33.39 15.14
C LYS A 591 9.63 -34.63 16.01
N TYR A 592 9.12 -34.62 17.25
CA TYR A 592 9.19 -35.75 18.15
C TYR A 592 8.37 -36.93 17.64
N MET A 593 7.11 -36.70 17.23
CA MET A 593 6.23 -37.75 16.73
C MET A 593 6.70 -38.32 15.38
N PHE A 594 7.28 -37.49 14.50
CA PHE A 594 7.71 -37.87 13.16
C PHE A 594 9.21 -37.62 12.93
N PRO A 595 10.09 -38.39 13.59
CA PRO A 595 11.53 -38.26 13.43
C PRO A 595 11.98 -38.72 12.03
N LYS A 596 12.85 -37.94 11.36
CA LYS A 596 13.29 -38.17 9.96
C LYS A 596 13.94 -39.55 9.64
N LYS A 597 14.27 -40.37 10.64
CA LYS A 597 15.02 -41.63 10.50
C LYS A 597 14.51 -42.78 11.38
N ARG A 598 13.32 -42.65 11.97
CA ARG A 598 12.71 -43.68 12.84
C ARG A 598 11.21 -43.74 12.59
N ASP A 599 10.58 -44.84 13.00
CA ASP A 599 9.13 -44.97 12.96
C ASP A 599 8.45 -43.92 13.84
N PRO A 600 7.18 -43.56 13.55
CA PRO A 600 6.43 -42.61 14.35
C PRO A 600 6.40 -43.02 15.83
N LEU A 601 6.75 -42.07 16.71
CA LEU A 601 6.69 -42.29 18.15
C LEU A 601 5.26 -42.07 18.66
N PRO A 602 4.84 -42.79 19.73
CA PRO A 602 3.54 -42.57 20.35
C PRO A 602 3.43 -41.15 20.92
N GLN A 603 2.19 -40.69 21.10
CA GLN A 603 1.89 -39.40 21.71
C GLN A 603 2.60 -39.30 23.08
N PRO A 604 3.44 -38.27 23.30
CA PRO A 604 4.08 -38.07 24.59
C PRO A 604 3.04 -37.69 25.64
N THR A 605 3.29 -38.08 26.89
CA THR A 605 2.42 -37.72 28.02
C THR A 605 3.03 -36.63 28.90
N GLU A 606 4.34 -36.40 28.80
CA GLU A 606 5.07 -35.40 29.59
C GLU A 606 5.90 -34.47 28.70
N GLY A 607 5.86 -33.17 29.01
CA GLY A 607 6.69 -32.14 28.42
C GLY A 607 7.52 -31.40 29.47
N LEU A 608 8.84 -31.37 29.30
CA LEU A 608 9.76 -30.60 30.14
C LEU A 608 10.16 -29.31 29.42
N ILE A 609 9.76 -28.16 29.97
CA ILE A 609 10.06 -26.83 29.46
C ILE A 609 11.29 -26.28 30.16
N TRP A 610 12.28 -25.88 29.38
CA TRP A 610 13.51 -25.22 29.82
C TRP A 610 13.42 -23.71 29.57
N ILE A 611 13.69 -22.94 30.61
CA ILE A 611 13.52 -21.48 30.62
C ILE A 611 14.84 -20.82 31.04
N ALA A 612 15.31 -19.87 30.24
CA ALA A 612 16.47 -19.05 30.57
C ALA A 612 16.03 -17.73 31.23
N LYS A 613 16.61 -17.43 32.41
CA LYS A 613 16.41 -16.14 33.12
C LYS A 613 17.17 -15.01 32.45
N GLU A 614 18.40 -15.30 32.05
CA GLU A 614 19.31 -14.36 31.38
C GLU A 614 19.83 -14.99 30.07
N TYR A 615 20.32 -14.14 29.17
CA TYR A 615 21.04 -14.63 27.99
C TYR A 615 22.25 -15.49 28.41
N PRO A 616 22.56 -16.55 27.63
CA PRO A 616 23.79 -17.32 27.77
C PRO A 616 25.01 -16.42 27.89
N MET A 617 26.01 -16.84 28.67
CA MET A 617 27.15 -16.01 29.05
C MET A 617 27.85 -15.36 27.84
N TRP A 618 27.99 -16.09 26.72
CA TRP A 618 28.58 -15.54 25.49
C TRP A 618 27.71 -14.46 24.83
N GLN A 619 26.38 -14.57 24.84
CA GLN A 619 25.48 -13.55 24.32
C GLN A 619 25.41 -12.33 25.25
N LYS A 620 25.44 -12.54 26.57
CA LYS A 620 25.51 -11.46 27.56
C LYS A 620 26.72 -10.56 27.35
N ILE A 621 27.90 -11.16 27.12
CA ILE A 621 29.13 -10.41 26.81
C ILE A 621 28.97 -9.60 25.52
N VAL A 622 28.34 -10.16 24.49
CA VAL A 622 28.06 -9.44 23.23
C VAL A 622 27.13 -8.26 23.46
N LEU A 623 26.00 -8.45 24.16
CA LEU A 623 25.03 -7.40 24.45
C LEU A 623 25.64 -6.26 25.27
N GLN A 624 26.44 -6.56 26.29
CA GLN A 624 27.14 -5.56 27.11
C GLN A 624 28.16 -4.75 26.31
N ASN A 625 28.91 -5.41 25.40
CA ASN A 625 29.82 -4.73 24.50
C ASN A 625 29.06 -3.83 23.51
N LEU A 626 27.94 -4.31 22.95
CA LEU A 626 27.09 -3.50 22.06
C LEU A 626 26.46 -2.31 22.79
N GLU A 627 26.03 -2.48 24.03
CA GLU A 627 25.50 -1.39 24.87
C GLU A 627 26.55 -0.32 25.13
N THR A 628 27.78 -0.73 25.42
CA THR A 628 28.92 0.18 25.61
C THR A 628 29.20 0.96 24.32
N LEU A 629 29.30 0.26 23.18
CA LEU A 629 29.54 0.89 21.88
C LEU A 629 28.41 1.84 21.44
N ALA A 630 27.14 1.51 21.74
CA ALA A 630 26.01 2.39 21.45
C ALA A 630 26.03 3.64 22.33
N LYS A 631 26.37 3.51 23.62
CA LYS A 631 26.50 4.65 24.55
C LYS A 631 27.64 5.59 24.15
N GLU A 632 28.77 5.03 23.70
CA GLU A 632 29.93 5.80 23.24
C GLU A 632 29.68 6.57 21.93
N ASN A 633 28.71 6.14 21.13
CA ASN A 633 28.43 6.69 19.81
C ASN A 633 27.01 7.30 19.71
N ASN A 634 26.61 8.06 20.74
CA ASN A 634 25.33 8.81 20.81
C ASN A 634 24.07 7.97 20.49
N GLY A 635 24.04 6.70 20.91
CA GLY A 635 22.90 5.81 20.70
C GLY A 635 22.86 5.16 19.31
N GLN A 636 23.97 5.16 18.56
CA GLN A 636 24.08 4.46 17.27
C GLN A 636 25.17 3.40 17.29
N PHE A 637 24.96 2.29 16.59
CA PHE A 637 26.00 1.29 16.47
C PHE A 637 27.08 1.68 15.44
N PRO A 638 28.36 1.41 15.76
CA PRO A 638 29.43 1.58 14.79
C PRO A 638 29.37 0.50 13.68
N ASP A 639 30.26 0.64 12.71
CA ASP A 639 30.39 -0.31 11.60
C ASP A 639 30.67 -1.75 12.08
N ASN A 640 30.19 -2.72 11.30
CA ASN A 640 30.34 -4.14 11.63
C ASN A 640 31.81 -4.57 11.78
N SER A 641 32.74 -3.89 11.10
CA SER A 641 34.18 -4.12 11.24
C SER A 641 34.70 -3.77 12.64
N VAL A 642 34.22 -2.67 13.23
CA VAL A 642 34.59 -2.21 14.58
C VAL A 642 33.99 -3.13 15.64
N ILE A 643 32.73 -3.54 15.45
CA ILE A 643 32.06 -4.49 16.35
C ILE A 643 32.79 -5.84 16.34
N ALA A 644 33.10 -6.38 15.15
CA ALA A 644 33.80 -7.65 15.02
C ALA A 644 35.20 -7.62 15.65
N LYS A 645 35.94 -6.50 15.49
CA LYS A 645 37.27 -6.32 16.09
C LYS A 645 37.22 -6.24 17.61
N THR A 646 36.16 -5.65 18.17
CA THR A 646 35.96 -5.52 19.62
C THR A 646 35.59 -6.86 20.23
N LEU A 647 34.59 -7.53 19.67
CA LEU A 647 34.15 -8.87 20.12
C LEU A 647 35.23 -9.95 19.89
N GLY A 648 36.11 -9.79 18.89
CA GLY A 648 37.21 -10.71 18.63
C GLY A 648 38.34 -10.66 19.66
N LYS A 649 38.41 -9.61 20.50
CA LYS A 649 39.38 -9.51 21.61
C LYS A 649 38.92 -10.28 22.86
N GLU A 650 37.63 -10.58 22.97
CA GLU A 650 37.05 -11.29 24.11
C GLU A 650 37.36 -12.79 24.06
N GLU A 651 38.11 -13.26 25.05
CA GLU A 651 38.56 -14.65 25.09
C GLU A 651 37.40 -15.64 25.25
N ALA A 652 36.36 -15.25 26.00
CA ALA A 652 35.12 -16.01 26.20
C ALA A 652 34.32 -16.24 24.90
N LEU A 653 34.52 -15.39 23.88
CA LEU A 653 33.80 -15.48 22.60
C LEU A 653 34.53 -16.32 21.54
N LYS A 654 35.80 -16.70 21.75
CA LYS A 654 36.58 -17.48 20.75
C LYS A 654 35.88 -18.78 20.34
N LYS A 655 35.29 -19.50 21.30
CA LYS A 655 34.52 -20.75 21.09
C LYS A 655 33.24 -20.53 20.28
N PHE A 656 32.66 -19.33 20.32
CA PHE A 656 31.39 -18.97 19.69
C PHE A 656 31.55 -17.99 18.52
N SER A 657 32.78 -17.71 18.07
CA SER A 657 33.10 -16.73 17.01
C SER A 657 32.24 -16.82 15.75
N LYS A 658 31.89 -18.04 15.32
CA LYS A 658 30.99 -18.28 14.17
C LYS A 658 29.52 -17.89 14.42
N LYS A 659 29.07 -17.87 15.68
CA LYS A 659 27.71 -17.50 16.12
C LYS A 659 27.59 -16.03 16.54
N THR A 660 28.70 -15.40 16.93
CA THR A 660 28.74 -14.02 17.44
C THR A 660 28.22 -12.99 16.45
N MET A 661 28.72 -12.97 15.21
CA MET A 661 28.29 -11.97 14.21
C MET A 661 26.84 -12.16 13.72
N PRO A 662 26.35 -13.39 13.46
CA PRO A 662 24.93 -13.61 13.20
C PRO A 662 24.03 -13.07 14.33
N PHE A 663 24.42 -13.24 15.59
CA PHE A 663 23.67 -12.69 16.72
C PHE A 663 23.68 -11.15 16.75
N VAL A 664 24.81 -10.51 16.43
CA VAL A 664 24.90 -9.03 16.30
C VAL A 664 23.93 -8.50 15.23
N VAL A 665 23.78 -9.19 14.10
CA VAL A 665 22.83 -8.78 13.04
C VAL A 665 21.40 -8.78 13.57
N VAL A 666 20.99 -9.84 14.26
CA VAL A 666 19.66 -9.92 14.89
C VAL A 666 19.45 -8.79 15.90
N VAL A 667 20.45 -8.53 16.76
CA VAL A 667 20.39 -7.45 17.75
C VAL A 667 20.33 -6.07 17.08
N LYS A 668 21.01 -5.86 15.95
CA LYS A 668 20.92 -4.61 15.16
C LYS A 668 19.51 -4.38 14.62
N GLU A 669 18.88 -5.42 14.09
CA GLU A 669 17.49 -5.35 13.61
C GLU A 669 16.53 -5.02 14.77
N GLU A 670 16.69 -5.67 15.92
CA GLU A 670 15.88 -5.37 17.10
C GLU A 670 16.13 -3.97 17.67
N PHE A 671 17.37 -3.50 17.67
CA PHE A 671 17.74 -2.15 18.11
C PHE A 671 17.15 -1.06 17.21
N ALA A 672 17.12 -1.28 15.90
CA ALA A 672 16.47 -0.35 14.97
C ALA A 672 14.98 -0.15 15.29
N ARG A 673 14.31 -1.17 15.86
CA ARG A 673 12.91 -1.11 16.30
C ARG A 673 12.73 -0.61 17.73
N LYS A 674 13.56 -1.06 18.68
CA LYS A 674 13.33 -0.94 20.14
C LYS A 674 14.34 -0.01 20.83
N GLY A 675 15.35 0.49 20.11
CA GLY A 675 16.46 1.26 20.67
C GLY A 675 17.20 0.48 21.77
N MET A 676 17.62 1.19 22.82
CA MET A 676 18.40 0.63 23.95
C MET A 676 17.70 -0.52 24.69
N ALA A 677 16.37 -0.64 24.60
CA ALA A 677 15.64 -1.74 25.23
C ALA A 677 15.98 -3.12 24.61
N ALA A 678 16.47 -3.16 23.36
CA ALA A 678 16.94 -4.39 22.70
C ALA A 678 18.21 -4.98 23.33
N LEU A 679 18.91 -4.20 24.17
CA LEU A 679 20.20 -4.60 24.76
C LEU A 679 20.07 -5.12 26.20
N LYS A 680 18.84 -5.23 26.72
CA LYS A 680 18.60 -5.79 28.05
C LYS A 680 18.98 -7.28 28.10
N VAL A 681 19.64 -7.66 29.18
CA VAL A 681 20.18 -9.02 29.39
C VAL A 681 19.13 -10.02 29.91
N ALA A 682 18.01 -9.52 30.44
CA ALA A 682 16.93 -10.31 31.00
C ALA A 682 15.58 -9.90 30.40
N CYS A 683 14.61 -10.82 30.47
CA CYS A 683 13.24 -10.59 30.04
C CYS A 683 12.55 -9.54 30.92
N GLU A 684 11.68 -8.71 30.34
CA GLU A 684 10.96 -7.65 31.07
C GLU A 684 9.77 -8.17 31.88
N TYR A 685 9.42 -9.44 31.72
CA TYR A 685 8.29 -10.10 32.38
C TYR A 685 8.68 -11.51 32.84
N ASP A 686 8.00 -12.01 33.86
CA ASP A 686 8.21 -13.35 34.41
C ASP A 686 7.64 -14.43 33.47
N GLN A 687 8.53 -15.14 32.78
CA GLN A 687 8.16 -16.19 31.83
C GLN A 687 7.45 -17.37 32.52
N VAL A 688 7.82 -17.71 33.75
CA VAL A 688 7.26 -18.85 34.48
C VAL A 688 5.84 -18.55 34.94
N GLU A 689 5.61 -17.35 35.44
CA GLU A 689 4.28 -16.88 35.81
C GLU A 689 3.32 -16.97 34.62
N ILE A 690 3.73 -16.43 33.47
CA ILE A 690 2.92 -16.40 32.25
C ILE A 690 2.64 -17.81 31.71
N LEU A 691 3.63 -18.71 31.73
CA LEU A 691 3.43 -20.11 31.34
C LEU A 691 2.52 -20.87 32.33
N ASN A 692 2.59 -20.56 33.62
CA ASN A 692 1.72 -21.16 34.63
C ASN A 692 0.26 -20.70 34.48
N ILE A 693 0.03 -19.41 34.24
CA ILE A 693 -1.31 -18.87 33.97
C ILE A 693 -1.94 -19.59 32.77
N ASN A 694 -1.16 -19.90 31.73
CA ASN A 694 -1.62 -20.54 30.50
C ASN A 694 -1.38 -22.06 30.47
N LYS A 695 -1.08 -22.69 31.61
CA LYS A 695 -0.66 -24.10 31.68
C LYS A 695 -1.73 -25.06 31.15
N GLU A 696 -3.00 -24.82 31.49
CA GLU A 696 -4.10 -25.66 31.01
C GLU A 696 -4.26 -25.60 29.50
N TYR A 697 -4.14 -24.41 28.91
CA TYR A 697 -4.17 -24.22 27.46
C TYR A 697 -3.02 -24.96 26.78
N LEU A 698 -1.79 -24.88 27.32
CA LEU A 698 -0.63 -25.60 26.79
C LEU A 698 -0.82 -27.12 26.82
N LEU A 699 -1.34 -27.65 27.94
CA LEU A 699 -1.62 -29.09 28.09
C LEU A 699 -2.65 -29.58 27.08
N ASN A 700 -3.76 -28.84 26.92
CA ASN A 700 -4.82 -29.19 25.98
C ASN A 700 -4.35 -29.05 24.52
N SER A 701 -3.58 -28.00 24.21
CA SER A 701 -3.12 -27.74 22.86
C SER A 701 -2.05 -28.74 22.38
N LEU A 702 -1.23 -29.26 23.28
CA LEU A 702 -0.16 -30.22 22.94
C LEU A 702 -0.59 -31.67 23.19
N ASP A 703 -1.79 -31.88 23.72
CA ASP A 703 -2.31 -33.16 24.18
C ASP A 703 -1.31 -33.88 25.11
N LEU A 704 -0.94 -33.17 26.19
CA LEU A 704 -0.04 -33.64 27.25
C LEU A 704 -0.80 -33.82 28.56
N ASP A 705 -0.32 -34.75 29.38
CA ASP A 705 -0.84 -34.99 30.73
C ASP A 705 -0.13 -34.05 31.73
N TYR A 706 1.20 -33.89 31.59
CA TYR A 706 2.04 -33.11 32.50
C TYR A 706 3.01 -32.16 31.78
N ILE A 707 3.21 -30.99 32.40
CA ILE A 707 4.28 -30.05 32.05
C ILE A 707 5.10 -29.75 33.29
N ILE A 708 6.41 -29.95 33.18
CA ILE A 708 7.41 -29.57 34.18
C ILE A 708 8.19 -28.36 33.63
N MET A 709 8.45 -27.36 34.46
CA MET A 709 9.25 -26.19 34.10
C MET A 709 10.54 -26.21 34.91
N LYS A 710 11.68 -26.09 34.24
CA LYS A 710 13.01 -26.00 34.85
C LYS A 710 13.76 -24.80 34.32
N PHE A 711 14.61 -24.24 35.17
CA PHE A 711 15.52 -23.18 34.73
C PHE A 711 16.84 -23.76 34.22
N THR A 712 17.45 -23.07 33.25
CA THR A 712 18.74 -23.50 32.68
C THR A 712 19.93 -23.37 33.64
N ASP A 713 19.77 -22.65 34.76
CA ASP A 713 20.77 -22.52 35.82
C ASP A 713 20.79 -23.70 36.80
N GLU A 714 19.86 -24.66 36.67
CA GLU A 714 19.83 -25.87 37.49
C GLU A 714 20.98 -26.84 37.13
N PRO A 715 21.57 -27.53 38.13
CA PRO A 715 22.76 -28.38 37.95
C PRO A 715 22.54 -29.58 37.00
N ASP A 716 21.29 -30.01 36.81
CA ASP A 716 20.93 -31.15 35.93
C ASP A 716 20.75 -30.74 34.46
N THR A 717 21.02 -29.49 34.09
CA THR A 717 20.78 -28.98 32.72
C THR A 717 21.89 -29.43 31.76
N PRO A 718 21.56 -30.05 30.61
CA PRO A 718 22.53 -30.33 29.56
C PRO A 718 23.23 -29.06 29.05
N GLN A 719 24.57 -29.06 28.97
CA GLN A 719 25.37 -27.90 28.54
C GLN A 719 24.93 -27.33 27.16
N ALA A 720 24.48 -28.19 26.25
CA ALA A 720 23.99 -27.77 24.93
C ALA A 720 22.73 -26.89 25.01
N LEU A 721 21.86 -27.11 26.01
CA LEU A 721 20.66 -26.32 26.24
C LEU A 721 21.02 -24.98 26.90
N GLN A 722 21.98 -24.96 27.84
CA GLN A 722 22.48 -23.72 28.46
C GLN A 722 23.09 -22.74 27.44
N ASP A 723 23.76 -23.25 26.40
CA ASP A 723 24.40 -22.42 25.38
C ASP A 723 23.43 -21.90 24.29
N THR A 724 22.20 -22.43 24.24
CA THR A 724 21.26 -22.25 23.12
C THR A 724 19.95 -21.57 23.51
N ILE A 725 19.42 -21.86 24.71
CA ILE A 725 18.14 -21.30 25.16
C ILE A 725 18.36 -19.86 25.59
N VAL A 726 17.44 -18.98 25.18
CA VAL A 726 17.49 -17.55 25.46
C VAL A 726 16.20 -17.09 26.13
N PRO A 727 16.23 -16.01 26.92
CA PRO A 727 15.02 -15.43 27.50
C PRO A 727 13.98 -15.10 26.41
N GLY A 728 12.72 -15.40 26.68
CA GLY A 728 11.61 -15.20 25.74
C GLY A 728 11.43 -16.31 24.71
N ARG A 729 12.33 -17.31 24.65
CA ARG A 729 12.23 -18.46 23.74
C ARG A 729 12.49 -19.78 24.48
N PRO A 730 11.52 -20.26 25.28
CA PRO A 730 11.65 -21.52 26.00
C PRO A 730 11.73 -22.70 25.03
N HIS A 731 12.38 -23.78 25.48
CA HIS A 731 12.48 -25.02 24.71
C HIS A 731 11.76 -26.15 25.44
N ILE A 732 11.02 -27.00 24.71
CA ILE A 732 10.33 -28.15 25.28
C ILE A 732 10.96 -29.45 24.81
N THR A 733 11.15 -30.38 25.75
CA THR A 733 11.57 -31.76 25.48
C THR A 733 10.45 -32.72 25.90
N PHE A 734 10.12 -33.69 25.06
CA PHE A 734 9.03 -34.64 25.30
C PHE A 734 9.56 -36.00 25.78
N SER A 735 8.81 -36.64 26.68
CA SER A 735 9.05 -38.01 27.16
C SER A 735 7.78 -38.85 27.07
N ALA A 736 7.95 -40.15 26.79
CA ALA A 736 6.92 -41.13 27.08
C ALA A 736 6.86 -41.29 28.60
N GLY A 737 5.73 -40.95 29.21
CA GLY A 737 5.60 -40.89 30.66
C GLY A 737 5.71 -42.24 31.36
N LYS A 738 5.66 -42.16 32.69
CA LYS A 738 5.85 -43.29 33.60
C LYS A 738 4.76 -44.36 33.37
N PRO A 739 5.10 -45.66 33.53
CA PRO A 739 4.11 -46.75 33.42
C PRO A 739 2.95 -46.55 34.40
N GLY A 740 1.72 -46.67 33.91
CA GLY A 740 0.48 -46.54 34.69
C GLY A 740 -0.21 -47.88 34.96
N LEU A 741 -1.26 -47.85 35.77
CA LEU A 741 -2.18 -48.98 35.96
C LEU A 741 -3.53 -48.68 35.28
N PRO A 742 -4.15 -49.66 34.60
CA PRO A 742 -5.47 -49.46 34.01
C PRO A 742 -6.54 -49.31 35.10
N LEU A 743 -7.39 -48.31 34.94
CA LEU A 743 -8.55 -48.04 35.79
C LEU A 743 -9.79 -47.87 34.89
N THR A 744 -10.85 -48.62 35.20
CA THR A 744 -12.13 -48.48 34.50
C THR A 744 -12.95 -47.37 35.17
N LEU A 745 -13.24 -46.31 34.43
CA LEU A 745 -14.19 -45.27 34.80
C LEU A 745 -15.59 -45.69 34.36
N ARG A 746 -16.43 -46.09 35.30
CA ARG A 746 -17.81 -46.46 35.06
C ARG A 746 -18.73 -45.26 35.16
N ASN A 747 -19.59 -45.07 34.17
CA ASN A 747 -20.65 -44.10 34.28
C ASN A 747 -21.92 -44.77 34.83
N VAL A 748 -22.44 -44.22 35.93
CA VAL A 748 -23.64 -44.76 36.62
C VAL A 748 -24.85 -43.86 36.47
N HIS A 749 -24.70 -42.73 35.78
CA HIS A 749 -25.80 -41.80 35.57
C HIS A 749 -26.83 -42.43 34.63
N LEU A 750 -28.10 -42.43 35.04
CA LEU A 750 -29.17 -43.07 34.28
C LEU A 750 -29.46 -42.29 33.00
N CYS A 751 -29.83 -43.03 31.94
CA CYS A 751 -30.33 -42.49 30.68
C CYS A 751 -29.40 -41.49 29.96
N ASN A 752 -28.08 -41.55 30.17
CA ASN A 752 -27.11 -40.80 29.37
C ASN A 752 -26.33 -41.74 28.42
N GLY A 753 -25.83 -41.20 27.31
CA GLY A 753 -25.08 -41.97 26.29
C GLY A 753 -23.60 -42.19 26.61
N LEU A 754 -23.20 -42.03 27.87
CA LEU A 754 -21.80 -42.15 28.31
C LEU A 754 -21.57 -43.58 28.85
N PHE A 755 -20.53 -44.26 28.36
CA PHE A 755 -20.23 -45.64 28.74
C PHE A 755 -18.98 -45.74 29.61
N ASP A 756 -18.67 -46.96 30.06
CA ASP A 756 -17.42 -47.25 30.78
C ASP A 756 -16.21 -46.90 29.88
N VAL A 757 -15.24 -46.20 30.45
CA VAL A 757 -14.01 -45.79 29.78
C VAL A 757 -12.82 -46.38 30.52
N GLU A 758 -11.97 -47.12 29.83
CA GLU A 758 -10.69 -47.58 30.41
C GLU A 758 -9.61 -46.55 30.14
N LEU A 759 -8.89 -46.15 31.19
CA LEU A 759 -7.72 -45.28 31.06
C LEU A 759 -6.59 -45.71 32.00
N GLU A 760 -5.36 -45.30 31.68
CA GLU A 760 -4.21 -45.55 32.53
C GLU A 760 -4.01 -44.40 33.52
N VAL A 761 -3.98 -44.76 34.81
CA VAL A 761 -3.66 -43.85 35.91
C VAL A 761 -2.19 -43.96 36.24
N ILE A 762 -1.53 -42.82 36.31
CA ILE A 762 -0.10 -42.69 36.62
C ILE A 762 0.04 -42.14 38.04
N ASP A 763 1.12 -42.51 38.72
CA ASP A 763 1.45 -41.96 40.03
C ASP A 763 1.59 -40.43 39.98
N GLY A 764 0.77 -39.73 40.76
CA GLY A 764 0.68 -38.26 40.78
C GLY A 764 -0.46 -37.66 39.95
N ASP A 765 -1.31 -38.47 39.28
CA ASP A 765 -2.47 -37.97 38.55
C ASP A 765 -3.40 -37.20 39.50
N THR A 766 -3.75 -35.97 39.13
CA THR A 766 -4.80 -35.19 39.81
C THR A 766 -6.17 -35.55 39.24
N LEU A 767 -7.23 -35.19 39.97
CA LEU A 767 -8.60 -35.33 39.46
C LEU A 767 -8.77 -34.66 38.08
N SER A 768 -8.20 -33.48 37.88
CA SER A 768 -8.20 -32.76 36.61
C SER A 768 -7.44 -33.48 35.48
N ALA A 769 -6.35 -34.20 35.79
CA ALA A 769 -5.63 -35.02 34.82
C ALA A 769 -6.48 -36.21 34.36
N ILE A 770 -7.18 -36.88 35.28
CA ILE A 770 -8.09 -37.98 34.96
C ILE A 770 -9.26 -37.49 34.10
N VAL A 771 -9.86 -36.34 34.44
CA VAL A 771 -10.93 -35.73 33.64
C VAL A 771 -10.43 -35.38 32.23
N ARG A 772 -9.19 -34.88 32.07
CA ARG A 772 -8.60 -34.61 30.75
C ARG A 772 -8.43 -35.88 29.93
N LYS A 773 -7.87 -36.95 30.53
CA LYS A 773 -7.74 -38.27 29.90
C LYS A 773 -9.10 -38.83 29.50
N LEU A 774 -10.12 -38.69 30.36
CA LEU A 774 -11.50 -39.08 30.07
C LEU A 774 -12.07 -38.32 28.87
N ARG A 775 -11.92 -36.99 28.82
CA ARG A 775 -12.39 -36.16 27.70
C ARG A 775 -11.65 -36.46 26.39
N ARG A 776 -10.37 -36.85 26.46
CA ARG A 776 -9.57 -37.29 25.32
C ARG A 776 -10.11 -38.58 24.71
N ILE A 777 -10.45 -39.56 25.54
CA ILE A 777 -10.93 -40.87 25.10
C ILE A 777 -12.41 -40.79 24.69
N ASN A 778 -13.23 -40.07 25.46
CA ASN A 778 -14.66 -39.90 25.22
C ASN A 778 -15.01 -38.45 24.88
N LYS A 779 -15.00 -38.14 23.59
CA LYS A 779 -15.32 -36.80 23.05
C LYS A 779 -16.76 -36.34 23.30
N ASN A 780 -17.65 -37.22 23.76
CA ASN A 780 -19.02 -36.83 24.13
C ASN A 780 -19.05 -36.09 25.48
N VAL A 781 -18.01 -36.22 26.31
CA VAL A 781 -17.81 -35.41 27.52
C VAL A 781 -17.30 -34.03 27.12
N LYS A 782 -18.20 -33.18 26.64
CA LYS A 782 -17.91 -31.79 26.27
C LYS A 782 -17.38 -30.95 27.46
N PRO A 783 -16.61 -29.87 27.22
CA PRO A 783 -16.10 -28.97 28.26
C PRO A 783 -17.17 -28.37 29.16
N LYS A 784 -18.39 -28.17 28.65
CA LYS A 784 -19.55 -27.70 29.41
C LYS A 784 -20.04 -28.66 30.50
N HIS A 785 -19.67 -29.94 30.43
CA HIS A 785 -20.06 -30.90 31.45
C HIS A 785 -19.13 -30.83 32.66
N ILE A 786 -19.71 -30.66 33.84
CA ILE A 786 -19.02 -30.77 35.12
C ILE A 786 -18.84 -32.27 35.40
N VAL A 787 -17.58 -32.71 35.43
CA VAL A 787 -17.26 -34.12 35.70
C VAL A 787 -16.91 -34.27 37.16
N THR A 788 -17.65 -35.13 37.87
CA THR A 788 -17.33 -35.53 39.25
C THR A 788 -16.89 -36.99 39.28
N LEU A 789 -15.89 -37.27 40.12
CA LEU A 789 -15.33 -38.62 40.29
C LEU A 789 -15.66 -39.16 41.68
N TRP A 790 -16.01 -40.44 41.73
CA TRP A 790 -16.53 -41.11 42.92
C TRP A 790 -15.88 -42.48 43.10
N ARG A 791 -15.36 -42.77 44.29
CA ARG A 791 -14.84 -44.10 44.65
C ARG A 791 -15.91 -44.97 45.29
N TYR A 792 -15.80 -46.28 45.21
CA TYR A 792 -16.67 -47.17 46.00
C TYR A 792 -16.29 -47.14 47.48
N LYS A 793 -17.27 -47.32 48.38
CA LYS A 793 -17.05 -47.51 49.82
C LYS A 793 -16.25 -48.80 50.10
N ASP A 794 -16.53 -49.84 49.32
CA ASP A 794 -15.81 -51.12 49.30
C ASP A 794 -15.03 -51.24 47.98
N PRO A 795 -13.68 -51.14 47.99
CA PRO A 795 -12.87 -51.12 46.78
C PRO A 795 -12.78 -52.47 46.05
N MET A 796 -13.14 -53.58 46.71
CA MET A 796 -13.02 -54.93 46.15
C MET A 796 -14.37 -55.46 45.64
N ALA A 797 -15.44 -55.28 46.41
CA ALA A 797 -16.77 -55.81 46.07
C ALA A 797 -17.75 -54.74 45.55
N GLY A 798 -17.44 -53.44 45.69
CA GLY A 798 -18.35 -52.35 45.32
C GLY A 798 -18.78 -52.37 43.86
N GLY A 799 -17.83 -52.48 42.93
CA GLY A 799 -18.11 -52.54 41.49
C GLY A 799 -18.76 -53.85 41.01
N ARG A 800 -18.97 -54.83 41.90
CA ARG A 800 -19.62 -56.13 41.64
C ARG A 800 -21.06 -56.20 42.17
N ARG A 801 -21.55 -55.13 42.80
CA ARG A 801 -22.93 -55.02 43.27
C ARG A 801 -23.81 -54.39 42.19
N ASN A 802 -25.09 -54.76 42.17
CA ASN A 802 -26.06 -54.11 41.28
C ASN A 802 -26.20 -52.64 41.66
N ILE A 803 -26.19 -51.77 40.66
CA ILE A 803 -26.42 -50.33 40.81
C ILE A 803 -27.92 -50.11 41.03
N SER A 804 -28.29 -49.35 42.05
CA SER A 804 -29.69 -49.00 42.33
C SER A 804 -30.20 -48.00 41.28
N CYS A 805 -31.43 -48.20 40.81
CA CYS A 805 -32.09 -47.23 39.93
C CYS A 805 -32.62 -45.99 40.68
N GLU A 806 -32.75 -46.05 42.01
CA GLU A 806 -33.26 -44.93 42.82
C GLU A 806 -32.14 -44.00 43.32
N ASP A 807 -30.97 -44.57 43.65
CA ASP A 807 -29.76 -43.82 44.02
C ASP A 807 -28.51 -44.56 43.51
N PRO A 808 -28.07 -44.26 42.27
CA PRO A 808 -26.91 -44.90 41.66
C PRO A 808 -25.58 -44.66 42.39
N LEU A 809 -25.49 -43.59 43.20
CA LEU A 809 -24.27 -43.17 43.92
C LEU A 809 -24.27 -43.59 45.40
N ALA A 810 -25.34 -44.20 45.91
CA ALA A 810 -25.42 -44.72 47.29
C ALA A 810 -24.18 -45.52 47.77
N PRO A 811 -23.56 -46.42 46.96
CA PRO A 811 -22.39 -47.17 47.40
C PRO A 811 -21.07 -46.42 47.22
N ASN A 812 -21.11 -45.15 46.77
CA ASN A 812 -19.94 -44.36 46.42
C ASN A 812 -19.66 -43.20 47.39
N VAL A 813 -18.46 -42.65 47.31
CA VAL A 813 -17.99 -41.47 48.02
C VAL A 813 -17.32 -40.53 47.02
N LYS A 814 -17.75 -39.27 46.97
CA LYS A 814 -17.18 -38.26 46.08
C LYS A 814 -15.71 -38.04 46.43
N LEU A 815 -14.85 -37.97 45.43
CA LEU A 815 -13.47 -37.55 45.61
C LEU A 815 -13.40 -36.02 45.77
N ASN A 816 -12.43 -35.54 46.55
CA ASN A 816 -12.16 -34.12 46.66
C ASN A 816 -11.60 -33.60 45.33
N ASP A 817 -11.86 -32.33 45.01
CA ASP A 817 -11.40 -31.73 43.75
C ASP A 817 -9.85 -31.65 43.66
N ASP A 818 -9.18 -31.61 44.82
CA ASP A 818 -7.71 -31.59 44.96
C ASP A 818 -7.08 -33.00 45.11
N ALA A 819 -7.86 -34.05 44.91
CA ALA A 819 -7.41 -35.43 45.12
C ALA A 819 -6.28 -35.82 44.15
N VAL A 820 -5.25 -36.48 44.71
CA VAL A 820 -4.09 -37.00 43.96
C VAL A 820 -4.06 -38.52 44.04
N PHE A 821 -3.98 -39.16 42.89
CA PHE A 821 -3.86 -40.61 42.75
C PHE A 821 -2.41 -41.03 42.96
N LYS A 822 -2.20 -41.94 43.91
CA LYS A 822 -0.91 -42.62 44.13
C LYS A 822 -0.99 -44.03 43.58
N VAL A 823 -0.04 -44.39 42.73
CA VAL A 823 -0.02 -45.66 42.00
C VAL A 823 1.21 -46.45 42.40
N ASP A 824 0.99 -47.59 43.05
CA ASP A 824 2.03 -48.56 43.34
C ASP A 824 2.00 -49.67 42.29
N ILE A 825 3.00 -49.65 41.40
CA ILE A 825 3.10 -50.57 40.26
C ILE A 825 3.45 -51.99 40.73
N GLU A 826 4.27 -52.14 41.76
CA GLU A 826 4.70 -53.44 42.28
C GLU A 826 3.54 -54.17 42.97
N LEU A 827 2.75 -53.43 43.75
CA LEU A 827 1.58 -53.96 44.45
C LEU A 827 0.29 -53.93 43.60
N LYS A 828 0.31 -53.32 42.42
CA LYS A 828 -0.85 -53.06 41.55
C LYS A 828 -2.00 -52.35 42.29
N LYS A 829 -1.66 -51.37 43.12
CA LYS A 829 -2.63 -50.65 43.96
C LYS A 829 -2.73 -49.18 43.58
N ILE A 830 -3.96 -48.68 43.54
CA ILE A 830 -4.28 -47.26 43.34
C ILE A 830 -4.93 -46.74 44.62
N THR A 831 -4.34 -45.70 45.20
CA THR A 831 -4.85 -45.04 46.40
C THR A 831 -5.09 -43.56 46.16
N VAL A 832 -6.16 -43.02 46.75
CA VAL A 832 -6.53 -41.60 46.69
C VAL A 832 -6.93 -41.16 48.09
N ASP A 833 -6.36 -40.04 48.57
CA ASP A 833 -6.60 -39.50 49.91
C ASP A 833 -6.44 -40.55 51.04
N GLY A 834 -5.51 -41.49 50.87
CA GLY A 834 -5.24 -42.57 51.83
C GLY A 834 -6.19 -43.77 51.75
N HIS A 835 -7.14 -43.80 50.81
CA HIS A 835 -8.07 -44.90 50.59
C HIS A 835 -7.78 -45.66 49.30
N GLU A 836 -7.86 -47.00 49.32
CA GLU A 836 -7.75 -47.84 48.13
C GLU A 836 -9.00 -47.68 47.24
N VAL A 837 -8.81 -47.49 45.93
CA VAL A 837 -9.89 -47.23 44.96
C VAL A 837 -10.41 -48.54 44.32
N GLY A 838 -9.53 -49.55 44.18
CA GLY A 838 -9.81 -50.76 43.42
C GLY A 838 -9.56 -50.61 41.92
N GLN A 839 -10.18 -51.46 41.09
CA GLN A 839 -10.03 -51.45 39.62
C GLN A 839 -11.09 -50.60 38.89
N THR A 840 -12.09 -50.09 39.62
CA THR A 840 -13.20 -49.33 39.03
C THR A 840 -13.49 -48.07 39.83
N LEU A 841 -13.52 -46.93 39.15
CA LEU A 841 -13.95 -45.64 39.68
C LEU A 841 -15.23 -45.21 38.97
N VAL A 842 -16.11 -44.46 39.63
CA VAL A 842 -17.34 -43.96 39.03
C VAL A 842 -17.16 -42.52 38.59
N TYR A 843 -17.65 -42.17 37.40
CA TYR A 843 -17.73 -40.78 36.94
C TYR A 843 -19.16 -40.39 36.60
N VAL A 844 -19.46 -39.11 36.82
CA VAL A 844 -20.72 -38.47 36.43
C VAL A 844 -20.36 -37.19 35.69
N ALA A 845 -20.91 -37.00 34.49
CA ALA A 845 -20.73 -35.80 33.69
C ALA A 845 -22.10 -35.16 33.48
N GLU A 846 -22.36 -34.08 34.22
CA GLU A 846 -23.63 -33.35 34.19
C GLU A 846 -23.47 -32.03 33.43
N SER A 847 -24.49 -31.69 32.64
CA SER A 847 -24.62 -30.36 32.05
C SER A 847 -25.19 -29.41 33.11
N ASN A 848 -24.78 -28.15 33.13
CA ASN A 848 -25.42 -27.09 33.94
C ASN A 848 -26.84 -26.74 33.45
N GLU A 849 -27.50 -27.63 32.68
CA GLU A 849 -28.84 -27.44 32.11
C GLU A 849 -29.93 -27.96 33.05
#